data_AF-K2REA6-F1
#
_entry.id   AF-K2REA6-F1
#
_cell.length_a   1.000
_cell.length_b   1.000
_cell.length_c   1.000
_cell.angle_alpha   90.00
_cell.angle_beta   90.00
_cell.angle_gamma   90.00
#
_symmetry.space_group_name_H-M   'P 1'
#
loop_
_entity.id
_entity.type
_entity.pdbx_description
1 polymer ?
#
loop_
_entity_poly.entity_id
_entity_poly.type
_entity_poly.pdbx_seq_one_letter_code
_entity_poly.pdbx_strand_id
1 'polypeptide(L)'
;MPRLFSAAIRLAAVASAFGCVEALTLTVSTSSGNATSPLMYGFMFEDINHSGDGGIHGQLLRNNGFQGNDQNLTAYAAVGDVDLTVDSDNPLSTAIPYSLAVAVPDGTTGDVGFSNEGYWGVPVNADQYSTSFFVKGDYSGNVTIRLVGNYTGVEYASTTISGISSNSSAYSYYETSFESDQAPDGNNLWTLTFDGESTAGSTLHFDLITLYPTTFKSRPNGLKPSIANVLNDVGGSFLRFPGGNNLEGYSEDNRWKWNETIGPLQDRPGRQGTWGYPNTDELGLIEYMEWCEDMGLAPILGVWDGFALESGGNTPITGDALTPYVDEVLNELEFLLGDASSTYGSLRASLGYSSPFNLTHVEIGNEDYLGGGCESYPERFTIYYNAIHAAYPDITIIASAADASCLPSPLPAGVMQDYHTYASETDLVANFSQFDHYNRSQPIFVGEFSCYSDASGTRNILPFMACSVAEAVYMIGFERNADVVLMSTYAPLLQLFNSTQWTPDLIGFTQAPDGVVRSTSYYVQQMFAQNWGTETRAIASDSAFGPVYWSASADSSATYVKLANYGANAQNVSEIRKLHLYAMDAISGSYFPTALALNSALLGVALHLATFHLYLDNYGWRIAGLWCFSLICAFSMLLRGNDTILAVIQTLSISTAFLLGFFGSTVLYRLLLSPIRGFPGPWQAAVTNFYRARLAIKSNIRLATDIRAMHQRYGDYVRTGPREISILNPNAIPILYGARSQCTKGPWYDHDIMMKEEDKSVFLLRDPSLHSFRRRILDRGFSSKALADYEPRIQEVVNNLIKAFDERSGTPINLTDWISYFTFDAMGRVAYDQDFGMVKRGQGIVEIDGQTTSVETLHEMIKLFGILGPVPWLIKMIIQMNLSNPLAAFHQWCHHTMKQKQQKFNPSTSHHTDMASWLVHSFIHNASSSSSPSSSSSPTKRQTHASLLSDSVLLIIAGSDTTSSAITTALYHLCRSPSALSTLRAALAALPDTSSRSLASCRYLDAVLNEALRLRPPVCGALVRETPASGITVPAHGNESRGSPGGVFIPAHTLVAVPTWALHRDPRFWGPDADAFRPERFAELGIDVTDERAPFAPFSRGAYACAGKAVAYAEMRAVVAAVVTRFDVEVARAEAEADRFESGWRDTFTVTNPRLEVVLRKRVE
;
A
#
# COMPACT_ATOMS: atom_id res chain seq x y z
N MET A 1 -3.58 -13.52 -7.92
CA MET A 1 -4.59 -13.76 -8.99
C MET A 1 -4.05 -13.83 -10.43
N PRO A 2 -2.99 -13.11 -10.87
CA PRO A 2 -2.46 -13.21 -12.25
C PRO A 2 -1.97 -14.62 -12.62
N ARG A 3 -1.49 -15.38 -11.62
CA ARG A 3 -0.92 -16.73 -11.79
C ARG A 3 -1.95 -17.81 -12.21
N LEU A 4 -3.21 -17.72 -11.77
CA LEU A 4 -4.27 -18.67 -12.14
C LEU A 4 -4.88 -18.38 -13.51
N PHE A 5 -4.99 -17.10 -13.89
CA PHE A 5 -5.42 -16.69 -15.23
C PHE A 5 -4.36 -17.03 -16.28
N SER A 6 -3.08 -16.90 -15.93
CA SER A 6 -1.94 -17.40 -16.72
C SER A 6 -1.97 -18.92 -16.87
N ALA A 7 -2.29 -19.67 -15.81
CA ALA A 7 -2.38 -21.13 -15.86
C ALA A 7 -3.52 -21.65 -16.75
N ALA A 8 -4.70 -21.00 -16.73
CA ALA A 8 -5.83 -21.37 -17.58
C ALA A 8 -5.60 -21.05 -19.07
N ILE A 9 -4.92 -19.94 -19.37
CA ILE A 9 -4.48 -19.59 -20.73
C ILE A 9 -3.39 -20.56 -21.21
N ARG A 10 -2.47 -20.98 -20.33
CA ARG A 10 -1.47 -22.01 -20.63
C ARG A 10 -2.13 -23.37 -20.89
N LEU A 11 -3.17 -23.76 -20.14
CA LEU A 11 -3.88 -25.03 -20.39
C LEU A 11 -4.63 -25.03 -21.75
N ALA A 12 -5.18 -23.89 -22.16
CA ALA A 12 -5.83 -23.76 -23.47
C ALA A 12 -4.81 -23.68 -24.63
N ALA A 13 -3.62 -23.09 -24.40
CA ALA A 13 -2.54 -23.03 -25.39
C ALA A 13 -1.85 -24.39 -25.61
N VAL A 14 -1.73 -25.21 -24.56
CA VAL A 14 -1.12 -26.56 -24.61
C VAL A 14 -1.92 -27.54 -25.48
N ALA A 15 -3.24 -27.35 -25.64
CA ALA A 15 -4.06 -28.21 -26.50
C ALA A 15 -3.90 -27.91 -28.01
N SER A 16 -3.34 -26.75 -28.38
CA SER A 16 -3.20 -26.28 -29.77
C SER A 16 -1.77 -26.34 -30.33
N ALA A 17 -0.80 -26.80 -29.54
CA ALA A 17 0.62 -26.86 -29.92
C ALA A 17 1.16 -28.30 -29.90
N PHE A 18 0.58 -29.18 -30.73
CA PHE A 18 1.29 -30.37 -31.21
C PHE A 18 1.64 -30.17 -32.68
N GLY A 19 2.54 -29.22 -32.93
CA GLY A 19 3.42 -29.27 -34.10
C GLY A 19 4.71 -29.96 -33.67
N CYS A 20 5.19 -30.93 -34.45
CA CYS A 20 6.53 -31.50 -34.25
C CYS A 20 7.57 -30.36 -34.21
N VAL A 21 8.21 -30.17 -33.07
CA VAL A 21 9.42 -29.34 -32.93
C VAL A 21 10.59 -30.32 -32.90
N GLU A 22 11.51 -30.23 -33.86
CA GLU A 22 12.79 -30.93 -33.82
C GLU A 22 13.58 -30.48 -32.57
N ALA A 23 14.24 -31.41 -31.88
CA ALA A 23 14.97 -31.12 -30.65
C ALA A 23 16.38 -30.56 -30.96
N LEU A 24 16.84 -29.60 -30.17
CA LEU A 24 18.18 -29.00 -30.23
C LEU A 24 19.23 -30.00 -29.71
N THR A 25 20.34 -30.23 -30.44
CA THR A 25 21.40 -31.16 -30.04
C THR A 25 22.67 -30.44 -29.60
N LEU A 26 23.13 -30.67 -28.35
CA LEU A 26 24.33 -30.04 -27.79
C LEU A 26 25.41 -31.07 -27.40
N THR A 27 26.51 -31.09 -28.14
CA THR A 27 27.66 -31.98 -27.87
C THR A 27 28.77 -31.24 -27.11
N VAL A 28 28.90 -31.52 -25.81
CA VAL A 28 29.95 -30.95 -24.96
C VAL A 28 31.28 -31.70 -25.14
N SER A 29 32.34 -30.97 -25.45
CA SER A 29 33.70 -31.50 -25.58
C SER A 29 34.26 -31.90 -24.21
N THR A 30 35.12 -32.93 -24.19
CA THR A 30 35.92 -33.30 -23.01
C THR A 30 37.28 -32.62 -22.99
N SER A 31 37.64 -31.85 -24.02
CA SER A 31 38.88 -31.08 -24.06
C SER A 31 38.79 -29.85 -23.16
N SER A 32 39.88 -29.49 -22.51
CA SER A 32 40.02 -28.25 -21.74
C SER A 32 39.97 -27.02 -22.65
N GLY A 33 39.22 -26.01 -22.21
CA GLY A 33 39.17 -24.68 -22.81
C GLY A 33 39.97 -23.67 -21.98
N ASN A 34 39.45 -22.45 -21.91
CA ASN A 34 40.06 -21.35 -21.16
C ASN A 34 39.90 -21.56 -19.65
N ALA A 35 40.89 -21.11 -18.87
CA ALA A 35 40.76 -21.07 -17.42
C ALA A 35 39.63 -20.12 -17.02
N THR A 36 38.87 -20.49 -15.99
CA THR A 36 37.84 -19.63 -15.40
C THR A 36 38.35 -19.07 -14.09
N SER A 37 38.24 -17.76 -13.92
CA SER A 37 38.63 -17.07 -12.69
C SER A 37 37.85 -17.60 -11.48
N PRO A 38 38.50 -17.88 -10.34
CA PRO A 38 37.80 -18.21 -9.10
C PRO A 38 37.04 -17.01 -8.51
N LEU A 39 37.27 -15.81 -9.06
CA LEU A 39 36.60 -14.57 -8.69
C LEU A 39 35.46 -14.21 -9.65
N MET A 40 35.00 -15.11 -10.52
CA MET A 40 34.05 -14.78 -11.59
C MET A 40 32.74 -14.13 -11.09
N TYR A 41 32.23 -14.51 -9.92
CA TYR A 41 30.94 -14.02 -9.41
C TYR A 41 31.06 -13.52 -7.97
N GLY A 42 30.73 -12.26 -7.74
CA GLY A 42 30.82 -11.64 -6.41
C GLY A 42 29.63 -10.75 -6.08
N PHE A 43 29.84 -9.83 -5.14
CA PHE A 43 28.88 -8.81 -4.72
C PHE A 43 29.45 -7.41 -4.91
N MET A 44 28.62 -6.50 -5.41
CA MET A 44 28.89 -5.06 -5.43
C MET A 44 28.06 -4.42 -4.32
N PHE A 45 28.69 -3.60 -3.48
CA PHE A 45 28.02 -2.95 -2.36
C PHE A 45 28.44 -1.49 -2.22
N GLU A 46 27.42 -0.63 -2.26
CA GLU A 46 27.41 0.71 -1.69
C GLU A 46 26.16 0.86 -0.82
N ASP A 47 26.17 1.82 0.12
CA ASP A 47 24.97 2.16 0.87
C ASP A 47 23.98 2.98 0.04
N ILE A 48 23.22 2.27 -0.80
CA ILE A 48 22.05 2.69 -1.57
C ILE A 48 20.79 1.98 -1.04
N ASN A 49 19.60 2.55 -1.17
CA ASN A 49 18.34 1.90 -0.78
C ASN A 49 18.28 1.43 0.68
N HIS A 50 19.01 2.10 1.58
CA HIS A 50 19.24 1.66 2.96
C HIS A 50 19.82 0.25 3.03
N SER A 51 20.77 -0.07 2.15
CA SER A 51 21.45 -1.37 2.10
C SER A 51 22.50 -1.52 3.19
N GLY A 52 23.16 -0.45 3.61
CA GLY A 52 24.02 -0.37 4.79
C GLY A 52 23.17 -0.03 6.01
N ASP A 53 22.98 1.26 6.25
CA ASP A 53 22.17 1.80 7.34
C ASP A 53 20.69 1.43 7.21
N GLY A 54 20.23 0.57 8.12
CA GLY A 54 18.89 -0.03 8.10
C GLY A 54 18.80 -1.34 7.34
N GLY A 55 19.83 -1.68 6.56
CA GLY A 55 19.94 -2.87 5.75
C GLY A 55 20.76 -3.96 6.41
N ILE A 56 21.88 -4.30 5.79
CA ILE A 56 22.77 -5.39 6.21
C ILE A 56 23.53 -5.04 7.49
N HIS A 57 23.73 -3.77 7.82
CA HIS A 57 24.30 -3.39 9.11
C HIS A 57 23.32 -3.73 10.25
N GLY A 58 23.86 -4.13 11.41
CA GLY A 58 23.10 -4.67 12.53
C GLY A 58 22.30 -3.63 13.31
N GLN A 59 22.64 -2.34 13.20
CA GLN A 59 21.95 -1.26 13.90
C GLN A 59 20.49 -1.15 13.46
N LEU A 60 19.57 -1.19 14.43
CA LEU A 60 18.14 -1.15 14.14
C LEU A 60 17.52 0.24 14.30
N LEU A 61 18.20 1.16 15.01
CA LEU A 61 17.68 2.50 15.27
C LEU A 61 18.18 3.47 14.21
N ARG A 62 17.27 4.28 13.67
CA ARG A 62 17.60 5.28 12.67
C ARG A 62 17.93 6.59 13.36
N ASN A 63 18.89 7.33 12.81
CA ASN A 63 19.25 8.68 13.27
C ASN A 63 19.76 8.68 14.73
N ASN A 64 20.55 7.68 15.10
CA ASN A 64 21.01 7.45 16.46
C ASN A 64 22.04 8.48 16.97
N GLY A 65 22.83 9.08 16.08
CA GLY A 65 23.79 10.15 16.39
C GLY A 65 23.52 11.51 15.72
N PHE A 66 22.33 11.72 15.14
CA PHE A 66 21.96 12.99 14.47
C PHE A 66 22.93 13.44 13.36
N GLN A 67 23.59 12.48 12.72
CA GLN A 67 24.61 12.68 11.69
C GLN A 67 23.99 13.08 10.34
N GLY A 68 24.80 13.70 9.47
CA GLY A 68 24.36 14.20 8.15
C GLY A 68 24.30 15.72 8.06
N ASN A 69 23.72 16.24 6.98
CA ASN A 69 23.62 17.69 6.75
C ASN A 69 22.36 18.32 7.37
N ASP A 70 21.29 17.54 7.58
CA ASP A 70 19.98 18.02 8.03
C ASP A 70 19.57 17.43 9.39
N GLN A 71 20.06 18.03 10.47
CA GLN A 71 19.73 17.62 11.84
C GLN A 71 18.24 17.81 12.16
N ASN A 72 17.55 16.72 12.48
CA ASN A 72 16.14 16.76 12.87
C ASN A 72 15.76 15.51 13.72
N LEU A 73 14.51 15.47 14.19
CA LEU A 73 13.98 14.38 15.03
C LEU A 73 13.49 13.15 14.24
N THR A 74 14.02 12.92 13.03
CA THR A 74 13.65 11.76 12.21
C THR A 74 13.75 10.48 13.03
N ALA A 75 12.70 9.66 12.96
CA ALA A 75 12.45 8.44 13.74
C ALA A 75 12.10 8.61 15.23
N TYR A 76 12.25 9.79 15.83
CA TYR A 76 11.95 10.01 17.25
C TYR A 76 10.54 10.56 17.50
N ALA A 77 9.90 10.09 18.57
CA ALA A 77 8.65 10.64 19.07
C ALA A 77 8.59 10.60 20.61
N ALA A 78 7.95 11.61 21.20
CA ALA A 78 7.77 11.71 22.65
C ALA A 78 6.93 10.56 23.22
N VAL A 79 7.30 10.10 24.40
CA VAL A 79 6.52 9.17 25.24
C VAL A 79 6.21 9.89 26.54
N GLY A 80 4.93 10.09 26.83
CA GLY A 80 4.50 10.92 27.97
C GLY A 80 4.59 12.43 27.67
N ASP A 81 4.63 13.24 28.71
CA ASP A 81 4.63 14.70 28.63
C ASP A 81 6.07 15.24 28.63
N VAL A 82 6.70 15.25 27.45
CA VAL A 82 8.05 15.80 27.21
C VAL A 82 8.13 16.50 25.87
N ASP A 83 9.00 17.49 25.78
CA ASP A 83 9.36 18.15 24.53
C ASP A 83 10.72 17.64 24.04
N LEU A 84 10.75 17.14 22.79
CA LEU A 84 11.97 16.66 22.15
C LEU A 84 12.52 17.74 21.23
N THR A 85 13.83 17.98 21.28
CA THR A 85 14.56 18.84 20.34
C THR A 85 15.93 18.29 20.04
N VAL A 86 16.48 18.60 18.86
CA VAL A 86 17.90 18.34 18.58
C VAL A 86 18.72 19.49 19.18
N ASP A 87 19.75 19.16 19.94
CA ASP A 87 20.58 20.10 20.69
C ASP A 87 22.05 20.05 20.25
N SER A 88 22.59 21.20 19.87
CA SER A 88 24.00 21.40 19.48
C SER A 88 24.90 21.90 20.62
N ASP A 89 24.32 22.31 21.75
CA ASP A 89 25.09 22.92 22.85
C ASP A 89 25.69 21.85 23.78
N ASN A 90 25.21 20.61 23.70
CA ASN A 90 25.70 19.47 24.49
C ASN A 90 26.17 18.32 23.59
N PRO A 91 27.21 18.51 22.76
CA PRO A 91 27.71 17.45 21.90
C PRO A 91 28.33 16.32 22.72
N LEU A 92 28.15 15.06 22.27
CA LEU A 92 28.83 13.91 22.87
C LEU A 92 30.34 13.95 22.57
N SER A 93 30.70 14.33 21.35
CA SER A 93 32.09 14.48 20.91
C SER A 93 32.18 15.53 19.79
N THR A 94 33.39 15.80 19.30
CA THR A 94 33.54 16.63 18.09
C THR A 94 33.01 15.96 16.83
N ALA A 95 32.92 14.62 16.81
CA ALA A 95 32.39 13.85 15.69
C ALA A 95 30.86 13.71 15.76
N ILE A 96 30.29 13.68 16.97
CA ILE A 96 28.84 13.65 17.22
C ILE A 96 28.42 14.98 17.86
N PRO A 97 28.21 16.03 17.05
CA PRO A 97 28.01 17.39 17.56
C PRO A 97 26.58 17.69 18.02
N TYR A 98 25.65 16.74 17.91
CA TYR A 98 24.24 16.95 18.23
C TYR A 98 23.68 15.82 19.07
N SER A 99 22.81 16.15 20.02
CA SER A 99 22.16 15.21 20.93
C SER A 99 20.63 15.38 20.95
N LEU A 100 19.91 14.39 21.48
CA LEU A 100 18.49 14.46 21.76
C LEU A 100 18.26 15.13 23.11
N ALA A 101 17.79 16.37 23.13
CA ALA A 101 17.31 17.02 24.34
C ALA A 101 15.85 16.60 24.63
N VAL A 102 15.64 16.05 25.83
CA VAL A 102 14.35 15.63 26.36
C VAL A 102 14.00 16.55 27.51
N ALA A 103 13.25 17.61 27.21
CA ALA A 103 12.81 18.58 28.20
C ALA A 103 11.55 18.07 28.90
N VAL A 104 11.59 18.03 30.23
CA VAL A 104 10.49 17.54 31.07
C VAL A 104 9.80 18.74 31.72
N PRO A 105 8.54 19.04 31.39
CA PRO A 105 7.81 20.15 31.98
C PRO A 105 7.72 20.08 33.52
N ASP A 106 7.56 21.25 34.15
CA ASP A 106 7.30 21.33 35.58
C ASP A 106 6.01 20.60 35.96
N GLY A 107 6.06 19.81 37.03
CA GLY A 107 4.91 19.07 37.55
C GLY A 107 4.54 17.81 36.75
N THR A 108 5.36 17.40 35.78
CA THR A 108 5.23 16.10 35.11
C THR A 108 5.37 14.96 36.12
N THR A 109 4.56 13.90 35.95
CA THR A 109 4.56 12.71 36.81
C THR A 109 4.46 11.44 35.96
N GLY A 110 4.93 10.31 36.48
CA GLY A 110 4.92 9.02 35.79
C GLY A 110 6.06 8.84 34.78
N ASP A 111 6.04 7.72 34.06
CA ASP A 111 7.08 7.39 33.08
C ASP A 111 6.99 8.30 31.85
N VAL A 112 8.11 8.96 31.54
CA VAL A 112 8.27 9.81 30.35
C VAL A 112 9.56 9.49 29.61
N GLY A 113 9.68 9.92 28.36
CA GLY A 113 10.88 9.72 27.55
C GLY A 113 10.56 9.77 26.06
N PHE A 114 11.12 8.84 25.29
CA PHE A 114 11.01 8.87 23.84
C PHE A 114 10.99 7.47 23.23
N SER A 115 10.59 7.43 21.97
CA SER A 115 10.58 6.24 21.13
C SER A 115 11.39 6.49 19.86
N ASN A 116 11.97 5.43 19.31
CA ASN A 116 12.57 5.39 17.99
C ASN A 116 11.86 4.32 17.15
N GLU A 117 11.37 4.69 15.97
CA GLU A 117 10.62 3.78 15.09
C GLU A 117 11.52 2.89 14.20
N GLY A 118 12.83 3.04 14.29
CA GLY A 118 13.81 2.36 13.45
C GLY A 118 13.72 2.78 11.98
N TYR A 119 14.17 1.90 11.09
CA TYR A 119 14.14 2.11 9.65
C TYR A 119 12.79 1.67 9.06
N TRP A 120 11.75 2.50 9.25
CA TRP A 120 10.34 2.19 8.94
C TRP A 120 9.82 0.94 9.67
N GLY A 121 10.34 0.69 10.86
CA GLY A 121 10.03 -0.45 11.72
C GLY A 121 11.26 -0.96 12.46
N VAL A 122 11.03 -1.64 13.58
CA VAL A 122 12.06 -2.40 14.31
C VAL A 122 11.75 -3.90 14.17
N PRO A 123 12.64 -4.71 13.59
CA PRO A 123 12.46 -6.16 13.54
C PRO A 123 12.61 -6.74 14.94
N VAL A 124 11.57 -7.39 15.45
CA VAL A 124 11.58 -8.07 16.76
C VAL A 124 11.45 -9.58 16.53
N ASN A 125 12.58 -10.27 16.65
CA ASN A 125 12.69 -11.73 16.54
C ASN A 125 12.72 -12.35 17.94
N ALA A 126 12.51 -13.66 18.04
CA ALA A 126 12.82 -14.38 19.28
C ALA A 126 14.36 -14.49 19.43
N ASP A 127 14.97 -13.42 19.94
CA ASP A 127 16.42 -13.22 20.02
C ASP A 127 16.78 -12.34 21.23
N GLN A 128 18.07 -12.32 21.55
CA GLN A 128 18.68 -11.39 22.48
C GLN A 128 19.01 -10.07 21.77
N TYR A 129 18.66 -8.96 22.40
CA TYR A 129 18.96 -7.61 21.93
C TYR A 129 19.93 -6.94 22.90
N SER A 130 20.94 -6.24 22.39
CA SER A 130 21.77 -5.32 23.17
C SER A 130 21.44 -3.88 22.79
N THR A 131 21.40 -3.00 23.78
CA THR A 131 21.11 -1.57 23.60
C THR A 131 22.03 -0.75 24.48
N SER A 132 22.54 0.34 23.91
CA SER A 132 23.37 1.30 24.63
C SER A 132 22.90 2.72 24.38
N PHE A 133 23.25 3.63 25.27
CA PHE A 133 23.04 5.07 25.07
C PHE A 133 23.97 5.88 25.97
N PHE A 134 24.25 7.10 25.57
CA PHE A 134 24.85 8.12 26.42
C PHE A 134 23.77 9.02 27.00
N VAL A 135 23.92 9.45 28.25
CA VAL A 135 23.03 10.43 28.89
C VAL A 135 23.81 11.48 29.67
N LYS A 136 23.41 12.74 29.53
CA LYS A 136 23.93 13.90 30.29
C LYS A 136 22.76 14.68 30.88
N GLY A 137 22.92 15.17 32.10
CA GLY A 137 21.86 15.81 32.89
C GLY A 137 21.67 15.13 34.23
N ASP A 138 21.17 15.85 35.22
CA ASP A 138 21.02 15.36 36.59
C ASP A 138 19.85 14.38 36.66
N TYR A 139 20.16 13.08 36.78
CA TYR A 139 19.17 12.03 36.96
C TYR A 139 19.72 10.93 37.85
N SER A 140 18.92 10.50 38.83
CA SER A 140 19.16 9.27 39.57
C SER A 140 17.88 8.47 39.68
N GLY A 141 17.87 7.28 39.08
CA GLY A 141 16.68 6.45 39.03
C GLY A 141 16.82 5.27 38.09
N ASN A 142 15.68 4.81 37.57
CA ASN A 142 15.62 3.67 36.67
C ASN A 142 15.33 4.15 35.24
N VAL A 143 15.94 3.51 34.25
CA VAL A 143 15.52 3.65 32.85
C VAL A 143 14.93 2.33 32.40
N THR A 144 13.75 2.38 31.79
CA THR A 144 13.09 1.21 31.22
C THR A 144 13.12 1.29 29.71
N ILE A 145 13.59 0.22 29.09
CA ILE A 145 13.66 0.05 27.64
C ILE A 145 12.64 -1.01 27.24
N ARG A 146 11.96 -0.81 26.11
CA ARG A 146 10.95 -1.75 25.59
C ARG A 146 10.99 -1.86 24.08
N LEU A 147 10.61 -3.04 23.60
CA LEU A 147 10.20 -3.28 22.22
C LEU A 147 8.68 -3.49 22.19
N VAL A 148 7.96 -2.57 21.57
CA VAL A 148 6.49 -2.54 21.62
C VAL A 148 5.87 -2.43 20.23
N GLY A 149 4.79 -3.16 19.97
CA GLY A 149 4.05 -3.05 18.72
C GLY A 149 3.38 -1.68 18.59
N ASN A 150 3.74 -0.89 17.58
CA ASN A 150 3.34 0.52 17.44
C ASN A 150 1.80 0.72 17.46
N TYR A 151 1.04 -0.18 16.82
CA TYR A 151 -0.43 -0.08 16.78
C TYR A 151 -1.16 -0.98 17.77
N THR A 152 -0.48 -2.00 18.30
CA THR A 152 -1.09 -3.01 19.17
C THR A 152 -0.85 -2.69 20.64
N GLY A 153 0.21 -1.95 20.96
CA GLY A 153 0.70 -1.74 22.33
C GLY A 153 1.23 -3.03 22.98
N VAL A 154 1.39 -4.12 22.22
CA VAL A 154 1.91 -5.38 22.73
C VAL A 154 3.40 -5.20 22.99
N GLU A 155 3.81 -5.44 24.23
CA GLU A 155 5.21 -5.49 24.62
C GLU A 155 5.77 -6.87 24.26
N TYR A 156 6.82 -6.89 23.44
CA TYR A 156 7.54 -8.10 23.07
C TYR A 156 8.81 -8.29 23.90
N ALA A 157 9.31 -7.21 24.47
CA ALA A 157 10.42 -7.22 25.41
C ALA A 157 10.41 -5.96 26.27
N SER A 158 10.89 -6.11 27.51
CA SER A 158 11.22 -4.99 28.39
C SER A 158 12.39 -5.34 29.29
N THR A 159 13.23 -4.34 29.57
CA THR A 159 14.27 -4.40 30.58
C THR A 159 14.39 -3.07 31.31
N THR A 160 14.81 -3.10 32.57
CA THR A 160 15.01 -1.91 33.38
C THR A 160 16.45 -1.86 33.90
N ILE A 161 17.18 -0.82 33.52
CA ILE A 161 18.49 -0.50 34.11
C ILE A 161 18.23 0.26 35.40
N SER A 162 18.57 -0.35 36.53
CA SER A 162 18.35 0.23 37.85
C SER A 162 19.57 1.01 38.33
N GLY A 163 19.35 2.11 39.06
CA GLY A 163 20.43 2.86 39.70
C GLY A 163 21.31 3.64 38.71
N ILE A 164 20.71 4.13 37.62
CA ILE A 164 21.37 5.12 36.75
C ILE A 164 21.69 6.36 37.59
N SER A 165 22.87 6.93 37.34
CA SER A 165 23.37 8.14 37.97
C SER A 165 24.10 8.97 36.94
N SER A 166 23.44 9.97 36.36
CA SER A 166 24.02 10.95 35.44
C SER A 166 24.03 12.35 36.05
N ASN A 167 24.86 13.23 35.51
CA ASN A 167 24.93 14.63 35.93
C ASN A 167 25.13 15.58 34.73
N SER A 168 24.99 16.88 34.97
CA SER A 168 25.13 17.90 33.92
C SER A 168 26.57 18.13 33.41
N SER A 169 27.60 17.56 34.03
CA SER A 169 29.01 17.87 33.71
C SER A 169 29.58 17.02 32.56
N ALA A 170 29.17 15.76 32.43
CA ALA A 170 29.69 14.85 31.40
C ALA A 170 28.67 13.76 31.05
N TYR A 171 28.75 13.23 29.84
CA TYR A 171 27.96 12.08 29.41
C TYR A 171 28.36 10.82 30.18
N SER A 172 27.36 10.05 30.58
CA SER A 172 27.49 8.72 31.18
C SER A 172 27.00 7.67 30.20
N TYR A 173 27.78 6.60 29.99
CA TYR A 173 27.44 5.49 29.10
C TYR A 173 26.70 4.39 29.87
N TYR A 174 25.62 3.88 29.29
CA TYR A 174 24.89 2.73 29.80
C TYR A 174 24.63 1.72 28.68
N GLU A 175 24.69 0.44 29.03
CA GLU A 175 24.42 -0.68 28.13
C GLU A 175 23.70 -1.80 28.89
N THR A 176 22.81 -2.50 28.21
CA THR A 176 22.15 -3.70 28.73
C THR A 176 21.74 -4.62 27.59
N SER A 177 21.45 -5.88 27.92
CA SER A 177 20.90 -6.85 26.98
C SER A 177 19.66 -7.53 27.55
N PHE A 178 18.74 -7.92 26.67
CA PHE A 178 17.46 -8.51 27.05
C PHE A 178 16.92 -9.44 25.97
N GLU A 179 16.20 -10.48 26.40
CA GLU A 179 15.51 -11.41 25.51
C GLU A 179 14.17 -10.83 25.05
N SER A 180 13.73 -11.21 23.85
CA SER A 180 12.44 -10.78 23.31
C SER A 180 11.64 -11.94 22.71
N ASP A 181 10.32 -11.77 22.70
CA ASP A 181 9.41 -12.62 21.95
C ASP A 181 9.30 -12.14 20.49
N GLN A 182 9.12 -13.08 19.54
CA GLN A 182 8.96 -12.72 18.14
C GLN A 182 7.66 -11.94 17.87
N ALA A 183 7.77 -10.78 17.25
CA ALA A 183 6.62 -10.01 16.75
C ALA A 183 6.06 -10.60 15.44
N PRO A 184 4.76 -10.41 15.14
CA PRO A 184 4.16 -10.92 13.91
C PRO A 184 4.51 -10.09 12.66
N ASP A 185 5.02 -8.88 12.83
CA ASP A 185 5.43 -7.97 11.76
C ASP A 185 6.52 -6.99 12.25
N GLY A 186 7.04 -6.14 11.35
CA GLY A 186 8.07 -5.14 11.64
C GLY A 186 7.57 -3.83 12.23
N ASN A 187 6.27 -3.71 12.53
CA ASN A 187 5.68 -2.46 13.00
C ASN A 187 5.81 -2.33 14.53
N ASN A 188 7.05 -2.19 14.97
CA ASN A 188 7.42 -2.09 16.38
C ASN A 188 8.23 -0.80 16.62
N LEU A 189 8.21 -0.33 17.86
CA LEU A 189 9.00 0.79 18.35
C LEU A 189 9.98 0.28 19.39
N TRP A 190 11.16 0.90 19.42
CA TRP A 190 12.01 0.89 20.59
C TRP A 190 11.64 2.10 21.45
N THR A 191 11.49 1.93 22.77
CA THR A 191 11.14 3.03 23.68
C THR A 191 12.07 3.06 24.88
N LEU A 192 12.45 4.26 25.32
CA LEU A 192 13.19 4.50 26.55
C LEU A 192 12.40 5.47 27.43
N THR A 193 12.10 5.05 28.66
CA THR A 193 11.38 5.87 29.64
C THR A 193 12.10 5.93 30.99
N PHE A 194 11.92 7.04 31.69
CA PHE A 194 12.43 7.32 33.03
C PHE A 194 11.39 8.07 33.86
N ASP A 195 11.65 8.25 35.17
CA ASP A 195 10.69 8.86 36.08
C ASP A 195 10.60 10.38 35.89
N GLY A 196 9.49 10.84 35.31
CA GLY A 196 9.22 12.24 35.02
C GLY A 196 9.12 13.12 36.26
N GLU A 197 8.72 12.57 37.42
CA GLU A 197 8.62 13.35 38.67
C GLU A 197 10.01 13.77 39.16
N SER A 198 10.99 12.86 39.06
CA SER A 198 12.38 13.14 39.47
C SER A 198 13.13 14.10 38.55
N THR A 199 12.64 14.29 37.32
CA THR A 199 13.25 15.13 36.28
C THR A 199 12.40 16.36 35.92
N ALA A 200 11.27 16.60 36.59
CA ALA A 200 10.38 17.70 36.28
C ALA A 200 11.11 19.05 36.35
N GLY A 201 10.96 19.87 35.31
CA GLY A 201 11.65 21.16 35.18
C GLY A 201 13.10 21.07 34.71
N SER A 202 13.57 19.90 34.28
CA SER A 202 14.93 19.67 33.79
C SER A 202 14.96 19.10 32.37
N THR A 203 16.15 19.10 31.76
CA THR A 203 16.40 18.51 30.45
C THR A 203 17.48 17.45 30.56
N LEU A 204 17.21 16.27 30.00
CA LEU A 204 18.22 15.22 29.80
C LEU A 204 18.61 15.17 28.34
N HIS A 205 19.91 14.98 28.08
CA HIS A 205 20.47 14.88 26.73
C HIS A 205 20.88 13.43 26.48
N PHE A 206 20.38 12.83 25.40
CA PHE A 206 20.69 11.45 25.01
C PHE A 206 21.39 11.43 23.66
N ASP A 207 22.33 10.51 23.48
CA ASP A 207 23.09 10.41 22.24
C ASP A 207 23.61 8.98 21.98
N LEU A 208 23.96 8.70 20.73
CA LEU A 208 24.38 7.38 20.20
C LEU A 208 23.60 6.21 20.79
N ILE A 209 22.28 6.28 20.61
CA ILE A 209 21.36 5.25 21.09
C ILE A 209 21.40 4.07 20.12
N THR A 210 21.82 2.90 20.58
CA THR A 210 21.95 1.72 19.73
C THR A 210 20.96 0.63 20.10
N LEU A 211 20.60 -0.19 19.11
CA LEU A 211 19.91 -1.46 19.30
C LEU A 211 20.43 -2.46 18.28
N TYR A 212 21.03 -3.54 18.78
CA TYR A 212 21.53 -4.64 17.99
C TYR A 212 20.82 -5.95 18.38
N PRO A 213 20.34 -6.76 17.41
CA PRO A 213 20.04 -8.16 17.66
C PRO A 213 21.35 -8.96 17.76
N THR A 214 21.28 -10.28 17.89
CA THR A 214 22.46 -11.11 17.66
C THR A 214 22.95 -10.91 16.22
N THR A 215 24.19 -10.46 16.05
CA THR A 215 24.78 -10.18 14.73
C THR A 215 25.37 -11.44 14.08
N PHE A 216 25.59 -11.39 12.78
CA PHE A 216 26.19 -12.47 12.01
C PHE A 216 27.59 -12.76 12.55
N LYS A 217 27.85 -14.04 12.85
CA LYS A 217 29.06 -14.51 13.55
C LYS A 217 29.32 -13.83 14.91
N SER A 218 28.31 -13.18 15.49
CA SER A 218 28.40 -12.47 16.77
C SER A 218 29.45 -11.35 16.78
N ARG A 219 29.71 -10.72 15.63
CA ARG A 219 30.60 -9.55 15.53
C ARG A 219 29.96 -8.33 16.22
N PRO A 220 30.64 -7.66 17.16
CA PRO A 220 30.19 -6.35 17.65
C PRO A 220 30.05 -5.37 16.48
N ASN A 221 29.02 -4.51 16.47
CA ASN A 221 28.75 -3.59 15.35
C ASN A 221 28.58 -4.30 13.98
N GLY A 222 28.32 -5.61 14.00
CA GLY A 222 28.36 -6.47 12.81
C GLY A 222 27.08 -6.50 12.01
N LEU A 223 26.99 -7.48 11.11
CA LEU A 223 25.91 -7.57 10.13
C LEU A 223 24.65 -8.23 10.69
N LYS A 224 23.51 -7.90 10.09
CA LYS A 224 22.19 -8.48 10.37
C LYS A 224 22.08 -9.90 9.77
N PRO A 225 21.89 -10.97 10.58
CA PRO A 225 21.88 -12.34 10.07
C PRO A 225 20.81 -12.64 9.02
N SER A 226 19.64 -12.01 9.11
CA SER A 226 18.54 -12.27 8.17
C SER A 226 18.90 -11.92 6.72
N ILE A 227 19.81 -10.96 6.51
CA ILE A 227 20.31 -10.57 5.19
C ILE A 227 21.65 -11.27 4.90
N ALA A 228 22.58 -11.25 5.87
CA ALA A 228 23.91 -11.84 5.70
C ALA A 228 23.86 -13.33 5.35
N ASN A 229 22.97 -14.11 5.98
CA ASN A 229 22.80 -15.53 5.64
C ASN A 229 22.27 -15.72 4.21
N VAL A 230 21.29 -14.91 3.80
CA VAL A 230 20.71 -14.98 2.44
C VAL A 230 21.75 -14.65 1.39
N LEU A 231 22.64 -13.70 1.68
CA LEU A 231 23.73 -13.34 0.80
C LEU A 231 24.82 -14.45 0.76
N ASN A 232 25.21 -14.98 1.91
CA ASN A 232 26.15 -16.08 2.01
C ASN A 232 25.64 -17.33 1.25
N ASP A 233 24.33 -17.57 1.26
CA ASP A 233 23.68 -18.63 0.48
C ASP A 233 23.84 -18.45 -1.05
N VAL A 234 24.15 -17.25 -1.57
CA VAL A 234 24.42 -17.08 -3.01
C VAL A 234 25.72 -17.76 -3.40
N GLY A 235 26.74 -17.73 -2.53
CA GLY A 235 28.06 -18.32 -2.77
C GLY A 235 28.98 -17.45 -3.63
N GLY A 236 28.91 -16.12 -3.50
CA GLY A 236 29.86 -15.21 -4.16
C GLY A 236 31.28 -15.37 -3.62
N SER A 237 32.28 -14.92 -4.38
CA SER A 237 33.70 -15.10 -4.07
C SER A 237 34.45 -13.81 -3.73
N PHE A 238 33.84 -12.65 -3.93
CA PHE A 238 34.44 -11.35 -3.63
C PHE A 238 33.37 -10.30 -3.26
N LEU A 239 33.80 -9.22 -2.62
CA LEU A 239 32.98 -8.04 -2.31
C LEU A 239 33.68 -6.78 -2.83
N ARG A 240 33.04 -6.05 -3.75
CA ARG A 240 33.39 -4.69 -4.16
C ARG A 240 32.71 -3.71 -3.22
N PHE A 241 33.49 -2.89 -2.52
CA PHE A 241 33.02 -1.92 -1.53
C PHE A 241 34.04 -0.78 -1.38
N PRO A 242 33.69 0.36 -0.75
CA PRO A 242 32.33 0.80 -0.38
C PRO A 242 31.57 1.39 -1.58
N GLY A 243 32.09 1.15 -2.79
CA GLY A 243 31.88 1.93 -4.00
C GLY A 243 30.72 1.52 -4.90
N GLY A 244 30.70 2.18 -6.06
CA GLY A 244 29.50 2.86 -6.55
C GLY A 244 29.54 4.34 -6.18
N ASN A 245 28.48 5.08 -6.50
CA ASN A 245 28.39 6.54 -6.30
C ASN A 245 28.60 6.99 -4.84
N ASN A 246 28.37 6.11 -3.87
CA ASN A 246 28.52 6.43 -2.47
C ASN A 246 30.00 6.52 -2.01
N LEU A 247 30.97 6.03 -2.79
CA LEU A 247 32.41 6.28 -2.59
C LEU A 247 32.77 7.73 -2.94
N GLU A 248 32.31 8.20 -4.10
CA GLU A 248 32.61 9.52 -4.66
C GLU A 248 32.07 10.67 -3.81
N GLY A 249 30.85 10.49 -3.28
CA GLY A 249 30.11 11.57 -2.64
C GLY A 249 29.66 12.65 -3.63
N TYR A 250 28.86 13.60 -3.15
CA TYR A 250 28.48 14.78 -3.94
C TYR A 250 29.62 15.80 -4.06
N SER A 251 30.48 15.87 -3.04
CA SER A 251 31.60 16.81 -2.94
C SER A 251 32.80 16.13 -2.27
N GLU A 252 33.97 16.78 -2.32
CA GLU A 252 35.18 16.33 -1.62
C GLU A 252 34.94 16.09 -0.11
N ASP A 253 34.11 16.93 0.53
CA ASP A 253 33.80 16.82 1.96
C ASP A 253 32.89 15.62 2.27
N ASN A 254 32.06 15.20 1.30
CA ASN A 254 31.09 14.12 1.46
C ASN A 254 31.55 12.77 0.87
N ARG A 255 32.78 12.70 0.34
CA ARG A 255 33.39 11.45 -0.09
C ARG A 255 33.47 10.45 1.05
N TRP A 256 33.66 9.18 0.71
CA TRP A 256 34.02 8.19 1.71
C TRP A 256 35.47 8.38 2.18
N LYS A 257 35.67 8.34 3.51
CA LYS A 257 36.98 8.54 4.16
C LYS A 257 37.22 7.44 5.19
N TRP A 258 38.09 6.50 4.87
CA TRP A 258 38.30 5.29 5.67
C TRP A 258 38.57 5.56 7.15
N ASN A 259 39.37 6.60 7.45
CA ASN A 259 39.84 6.93 8.79
C ASN A 259 38.73 7.52 9.68
N GLU A 260 37.66 8.07 9.09
CA GLU A 260 36.48 8.55 9.81
C GLU A 260 35.47 7.40 10.09
N THR A 261 35.72 6.20 9.55
CA THR A 261 34.85 5.02 9.68
C THR A 261 35.38 3.95 10.65
N ILE A 262 36.51 4.19 11.32
CA ILE A 262 37.14 3.22 12.22
C ILE A 262 37.17 3.71 13.67
N GLY A 263 37.36 2.77 14.60
CA GLY A 263 37.40 3.10 16.03
C GLY A 263 36.02 3.22 16.67
N PRO A 264 35.93 3.84 17.87
CA PRO A 264 34.69 3.98 18.63
C PRO A 264 33.62 4.78 17.85
N LEU A 265 32.35 4.40 17.98
CA LEU A 265 31.24 5.05 17.25
C LEU A 265 31.12 6.55 17.56
N GLN A 266 31.41 6.95 18.79
CA GLN A 266 31.44 8.36 19.22
C GLN A 266 32.50 9.20 18.52
N ASP A 267 33.46 8.59 17.83
CA ASP A 267 34.50 9.28 17.07
C ASP A 267 34.23 9.23 15.55
N ARG A 268 33.13 8.60 15.12
CA ARG A 268 32.72 8.49 13.71
C ARG A 268 31.70 9.57 13.37
N PRO A 269 32.05 10.61 12.59
CA PRO A 269 31.14 11.71 12.30
C PRO A 269 30.00 11.33 11.36
N GLY A 270 30.15 10.21 10.64
CA GLY A 270 29.29 9.89 9.51
C GLY A 270 29.41 10.95 8.42
N ARG A 271 28.54 10.85 7.40
CA ARG A 271 28.54 11.80 6.28
C ARG A 271 27.19 11.84 5.59
N GLN A 272 26.98 12.88 4.81
CA GLN A 272 25.88 12.88 3.86
C GLN A 272 26.22 11.95 2.69
N GLY A 273 25.51 10.81 2.60
CA GLY A 273 25.65 9.88 1.49
C GLY A 273 25.03 10.40 0.20
N THR A 274 25.32 9.72 -0.90
CA THR A 274 24.94 10.15 -2.26
C THR A 274 23.48 9.80 -2.59
N TRP A 275 22.82 8.96 -1.80
CA TRP A 275 21.46 8.48 -2.08
C TRP A 275 20.36 9.22 -1.30
N GLY A 276 20.62 10.47 -0.91
CA GLY A 276 19.62 11.35 -0.30
C GLY A 276 19.32 11.03 1.17
N TYR A 277 20.19 10.29 1.84
CA TYR A 277 20.17 10.06 3.28
C TYR A 277 21.60 10.03 3.84
N PRO A 278 21.80 10.39 5.12
CA PRO A 278 23.11 10.32 5.75
C PRO A 278 23.53 8.87 6.03
N ASN A 279 24.82 8.59 5.89
CA ASN A 279 25.43 7.38 6.39
C ASN A 279 26.03 7.64 7.77
N THR A 280 25.77 6.74 8.70
CA THR A 280 26.36 6.77 10.05
C THR A 280 27.85 6.44 10.03
N ASP A 281 28.29 5.74 8.97
CA ASP A 281 29.60 5.09 8.84
C ASP A 281 29.91 4.13 10.01
N GLU A 282 28.87 3.63 10.69
CA GLU A 282 28.97 2.49 11.62
C GLU A 282 29.31 1.20 10.85
N LEU A 283 28.83 1.04 9.61
CA LEU A 283 29.37 0.06 8.66
C LEU A 283 30.62 0.65 8.00
N GLY A 284 31.76 0.54 8.69
CA GLY A 284 33.03 1.12 8.28
C GLY A 284 34.02 0.12 7.69
N LEU A 285 35.25 0.58 7.45
CA LEU A 285 36.29 -0.23 6.78
C LEU A 285 36.52 -1.57 7.48
N ILE A 286 36.63 -1.58 8.82
CA ILE A 286 36.83 -2.81 9.59
C ILE A 286 35.64 -3.77 9.41
N GLU A 287 34.41 -3.25 9.51
CA GLU A 287 33.21 -4.06 9.40
C GLU A 287 33.05 -4.68 7.99
N TYR A 288 33.50 -4.01 6.93
CA TYR A 288 33.60 -4.61 5.59
C TYR A 288 34.67 -5.70 5.49
N MET A 289 35.82 -5.52 6.12
CA MET A 289 36.85 -6.56 6.13
C MET A 289 36.41 -7.79 6.93
N GLU A 290 35.74 -7.61 8.06
CA GLU A 290 35.13 -8.70 8.83
C GLU A 290 34.04 -9.41 8.03
N TRP A 291 33.21 -8.67 7.28
CA TRP A 291 32.26 -9.26 6.35
C TRP A 291 32.97 -10.18 5.35
N CYS A 292 34.06 -9.70 4.74
CA CYS A 292 34.84 -10.50 3.81
C CYS A 292 35.41 -11.77 4.46
N GLU A 293 36.00 -11.66 5.66
CA GLU A 293 36.52 -12.81 6.40
C GLU A 293 35.44 -13.84 6.75
N ASP A 294 34.30 -13.36 7.26
CA ASP A 294 33.23 -14.22 7.80
C ASP A 294 32.46 -14.97 6.71
N MET A 295 32.46 -14.45 5.48
CA MET A 295 31.89 -15.09 4.29
C MET A 295 32.93 -15.71 3.34
N GLY A 296 34.22 -15.56 3.62
CA GLY A 296 35.31 -16.07 2.77
C GLY A 296 35.43 -15.36 1.41
N LEU A 297 35.14 -14.05 1.37
CA LEU A 297 35.18 -13.22 0.18
C LEU A 297 36.55 -12.54 0.02
N ALA A 298 37.03 -12.41 -1.23
CA ALA A 298 38.12 -11.50 -1.54
C ALA A 298 37.62 -10.04 -1.52
N PRO A 299 38.28 -9.11 -0.81
CA PRO A 299 37.89 -7.71 -0.85
C PRO A 299 38.46 -7.02 -2.10
N ILE A 300 37.60 -6.24 -2.74
CA ILE A 300 37.89 -5.35 -3.86
C ILE A 300 37.60 -3.93 -3.36
N LEU A 301 38.65 -3.21 -2.98
CA LEU A 301 38.54 -1.92 -2.31
C LEU A 301 38.49 -0.79 -3.34
N GLY A 302 37.38 -0.06 -3.41
CA GLY A 302 37.29 1.20 -4.14
C GLY A 302 37.93 2.33 -3.34
N VAL A 303 38.82 3.09 -3.97
CA VAL A 303 39.49 4.25 -3.37
C VAL A 303 39.11 5.53 -4.09
N TRP A 304 38.89 6.61 -3.34
CA TRP A 304 38.53 7.89 -3.90
C TRP A 304 39.73 8.52 -4.63
N ASP A 305 39.50 9.08 -5.81
CA ASP A 305 40.58 9.38 -6.75
C ASP A 305 40.64 10.84 -7.23
N GLY A 306 40.03 11.75 -6.47
CA GLY A 306 39.98 13.18 -6.80
C GLY A 306 38.71 13.65 -7.51
N PHE A 307 37.71 12.79 -7.67
CA PHE A 307 36.45 13.10 -8.33
C PHE A 307 35.22 12.85 -7.44
N ALA A 308 34.28 13.80 -7.45
CA ALA A 308 32.97 13.71 -6.78
C ALA A 308 31.86 14.12 -7.75
N LEU A 309 30.63 13.63 -7.56
CA LEU A 309 29.59 13.71 -8.60
C LEU A 309 29.16 15.14 -8.99
N GLU A 310 29.13 16.11 -8.06
CA GLU A 310 28.80 17.50 -8.41
C GLU A 310 29.99 18.30 -8.97
N SER A 311 31.16 17.66 -9.13
CA SER A 311 32.29 18.22 -9.87
C SER A 311 31.96 18.42 -11.37
N GLY A 312 30.80 17.95 -11.86
CA GLY A 312 30.27 18.40 -13.15
C GLY A 312 30.08 19.93 -13.28
N GLY A 313 30.16 20.67 -12.16
CA GLY A 313 30.22 22.14 -12.11
C GLY A 313 31.52 22.76 -11.52
N ASN A 314 32.44 21.94 -10.99
CA ASN A 314 33.72 22.35 -10.37
C ASN A 314 34.88 21.49 -10.93
N THR A 315 36.05 22.05 -11.22
CA THR A 315 37.16 21.27 -11.79
C THR A 315 37.57 20.09 -10.90
N PRO A 316 37.63 18.83 -11.40
CA PRO A 316 38.22 17.69 -10.69
C PRO A 316 39.61 18.00 -10.11
N ILE A 317 39.99 17.36 -9.01
CA ILE A 317 41.30 17.59 -8.39
C ILE A 317 42.39 16.92 -9.25
N THR A 318 43.38 17.70 -9.70
CA THR A 318 44.49 17.22 -10.54
C THR A 318 45.84 17.77 -10.10
N GLY A 319 46.94 17.29 -10.71
CA GLY A 319 48.30 17.70 -10.39
C GLY A 319 48.69 17.50 -8.92
N ASP A 320 49.52 18.40 -8.40
CA ASP A 320 50.05 18.32 -7.03
C ASP A 320 48.96 18.38 -5.95
N ALA A 321 47.78 18.91 -6.27
CA ALA A 321 46.64 18.98 -5.34
C ALA A 321 46.08 17.59 -4.99
N LEU A 322 46.36 16.55 -5.78
CA LEU A 322 45.97 15.17 -5.47
C LEU A 322 46.80 14.54 -4.35
N THR A 323 48.00 15.06 -4.07
CA THR A 323 48.97 14.43 -3.15
C THR A 323 48.37 14.05 -1.79
N PRO A 324 47.59 14.92 -1.10
CA PRO A 324 47.03 14.56 0.20
C PRO A 324 46.09 13.34 0.16
N TYR A 325 45.35 13.17 -0.94
CA TYR A 325 44.40 12.06 -1.11
C TYR A 325 45.10 10.76 -1.54
N VAL A 326 46.17 10.88 -2.34
CA VAL A 326 47.07 9.76 -2.64
C VAL A 326 47.71 9.25 -1.34
N ASP A 327 48.21 10.16 -0.50
CA ASP A 327 48.76 9.81 0.81
C ASP A 327 47.69 9.17 1.71
N GLU A 328 46.45 9.68 1.70
CA GLU A 328 45.31 9.09 2.43
C GLU A 328 45.05 7.64 2.03
N VAL A 329 45.08 7.34 0.72
CA VAL A 329 44.93 5.97 0.20
C VAL A 329 46.12 5.09 0.56
N LEU A 330 47.36 5.60 0.51
CA LEU A 330 48.53 4.83 0.95
C LEU A 330 48.47 4.52 2.45
N ASN A 331 47.95 5.44 3.25
CA ASN A 331 47.72 5.26 4.68
C ASN A 331 46.62 4.22 4.94
N GLU A 332 45.56 4.20 4.13
CA GLU A 332 44.52 3.18 4.16
C GLU A 332 45.09 1.77 3.86
N LEU A 333 45.91 1.68 2.81
CA LEU A 333 46.56 0.43 2.45
C LEU A 333 47.58 -0.01 3.52
N GLU A 334 48.32 0.91 4.14
CA GLU A 334 49.19 0.60 5.27
C GLU A 334 48.38 0.15 6.50
N PHE A 335 47.21 0.76 6.74
CA PHE A 335 46.29 0.31 7.78
C PHE A 335 45.86 -1.14 7.55
N LEU A 336 45.50 -1.52 6.33
CA LEU A 336 45.04 -2.87 6.01
C LEU A 336 46.18 -3.90 5.93
N LEU A 337 47.28 -3.57 5.26
CA LEU A 337 48.33 -4.50 4.86
C LEU A 337 49.63 -4.37 5.68
N GLY A 338 49.83 -3.24 6.34
CA GLY A 338 51.08 -2.92 7.05
C GLY A 338 51.30 -3.80 8.28
N ASP A 339 52.58 -4.04 8.60
CA ASP A 339 52.99 -4.69 9.83
C ASP A 339 52.53 -3.89 11.06
N ALA A 340 52.27 -4.54 12.19
CA ALA A 340 51.84 -3.85 13.42
C ALA A 340 52.86 -2.84 13.97
N SER A 341 54.11 -2.84 13.48
CA SER A 341 55.13 -1.84 13.80
C SER A 341 55.12 -0.59 12.91
N SER A 342 54.39 -0.62 11.80
CA SER A 342 54.17 0.52 10.91
C SER A 342 53.18 1.52 11.53
N THR A 343 53.12 2.76 11.02
CA THR A 343 52.30 3.82 11.65
C THR A 343 50.84 3.41 11.66
N TYR A 344 50.27 3.08 10.50
CA TYR A 344 48.86 2.73 10.41
C TYR A 344 48.57 1.26 10.71
N GLY A 345 49.54 0.36 10.53
CA GLY A 345 49.42 -1.02 11.04
C GLY A 345 49.38 -1.08 12.56
N SER A 346 50.07 -0.16 13.27
CA SER A 346 49.96 -0.05 14.73
C SER A 346 48.61 0.50 15.18
N LEU A 347 48.00 1.40 14.39
CA LEU A 347 46.63 1.87 14.61
C LEU A 347 45.64 0.71 14.48
N ARG A 348 45.72 -0.07 13.40
CA ARG A 348 44.92 -1.29 13.21
C ARG A 348 45.06 -2.26 14.40
N ALA A 349 46.30 -2.51 14.83
CA ALA A 349 46.56 -3.37 15.99
C ALA A 349 45.98 -2.83 17.30
N SER A 350 46.01 -1.50 17.50
CA SER A 350 45.43 -0.85 18.69
C SER A 350 43.90 -0.99 18.76
N LEU A 351 43.24 -1.13 17.61
CA LEU A 351 41.80 -1.39 17.49
C LEU A 351 41.44 -2.86 17.65
N GLY A 352 42.41 -3.74 17.94
CA GLY A 352 42.21 -5.17 18.18
C GLY A 352 42.60 -6.08 17.02
N TYR A 353 43.05 -5.54 15.88
CA TYR A 353 43.34 -6.29 14.65
C TYR A 353 44.85 -6.32 14.39
N SER A 354 45.56 -7.16 15.15
CA SER A 354 47.03 -7.19 15.11
C SER A 354 47.61 -7.72 13.79
N SER A 355 46.92 -8.66 13.14
CA SER A 355 47.33 -9.21 11.85
C SER A 355 46.85 -8.33 10.69
N PRO A 356 47.64 -8.19 9.61
CA PRO A 356 47.15 -7.57 8.37
C PRO A 356 45.93 -8.28 7.82
N PHE A 357 45.01 -7.51 7.25
CA PHE A 357 43.90 -8.07 6.48
C PHE A 357 44.39 -8.58 5.12
N ASN A 358 43.60 -9.44 4.49
CA ASN A 358 43.84 -9.83 3.10
C ASN A 358 43.23 -8.81 2.15
N LEU A 359 44.01 -8.24 1.23
CA LEU A 359 43.51 -7.37 0.15
C LEU A 359 44.25 -7.71 -1.14
N THR A 360 43.48 -7.91 -2.22
CA THR A 360 44.04 -8.41 -3.50
C THR A 360 43.83 -7.45 -4.65
N HIS A 361 42.78 -6.62 -4.59
CA HIS A 361 42.43 -5.70 -5.66
C HIS A 361 42.07 -4.33 -5.09
N VAL A 362 42.48 -3.30 -5.81
CA VAL A 362 42.10 -1.90 -5.56
C VAL A 362 41.53 -1.31 -6.85
N GLU A 363 40.34 -0.73 -6.74
CA GLU A 363 39.71 0.03 -7.81
C GLU A 363 39.92 1.52 -7.57
N ILE A 364 40.49 2.21 -8.55
CA ILE A 364 40.79 3.64 -8.46
C ILE A 364 39.61 4.42 -9.06
N GLY A 365 38.84 5.08 -8.20
CA GLY A 365 37.65 5.85 -8.57
C GLY A 365 36.39 4.99 -8.72
N ASN A 366 35.35 5.59 -9.29
CA ASN A 366 34.09 4.92 -9.66
C ASN A 366 33.49 5.67 -10.86
N GLU A 367 33.11 4.94 -11.91
CA GLU A 367 32.44 5.49 -13.10
C GLU A 367 33.02 6.82 -13.63
N ASP A 368 34.34 6.99 -13.65
CA ASP A 368 35.00 8.27 -13.96
C ASP A 368 34.73 8.79 -15.39
N TYR A 369 34.06 7.99 -16.22
CA TYR A 369 33.53 8.40 -17.52
C TYR A 369 32.22 9.21 -17.44
N LEU A 370 31.55 9.23 -16.28
CA LEU A 370 30.35 10.02 -15.98
C LEU A 370 30.71 11.37 -15.34
N GLY A 371 29.69 12.23 -15.18
CA GLY A 371 29.81 13.48 -14.40
C GLY A 371 30.85 14.50 -14.85
N GLY A 372 31.51 14.31 -16.00
CA GLY A 372 32.61 15.14 -16.48
C GLY A 372 34.00 14.73 -16.00
N GLY A 373 34.16 13.57 -15.34
CA GLY A 373 35.45 13.07 -14.82
C GLY A 373 36.44 12.62 -15.91
N CYS A 374 35.94 12.34 -17.11
CA CYS A 374 36.69 11.59 -18.12
C CYS A 374 37.94 12.30 -18.65
N GLU A 375 37.90 13.63 -18.76
CA GLU A 375 39.05 14.41 -19.26
C GLU A 375 40.23 14.40 -18.29
N SER A 376 39.96 14.33 -16.98
CA SER A 376 41.00 14.34 -15.94
C SER A 376 41.42 12.95 -15.48
N TYR A 377 40.58 11.92 -15.70
CA TYR A 377 40.84 10.57 -15.22
C TYR A 377 42.18 9.97 -15.67
N PRO A 378 42.66 10.12 -16.93
CA PRO A 378 43.96 9.58 -17.32
C PRO A 378 45.12 10.08 -16.45
N GLU A 379 45.10 11.35 -16.05
CA GLU A 379 46.11 11.94 -15.17
C GLU A 379 45.94 11.41 -13.74
N ARG A 380 44.73 11.51 -13.18
CA ARG A 380 44.41 11.08 -11.81
C ARG A 380 44.75 9.61 -11.60
N PHE A 381 44.21 8.73 -12.46
CA PHE A 381 44.51 7.29 -12.46
C PHE A 381 46.01 7.03 -12.51
N THR A 382 46.76 7.70 -13.39
CA THR A 382 48.21 7.48 -13.51
C THR A 382 48.96 7.84 -12.23
N ILE A 383 48.57 8.91 -11.55
CA ILE A 383 49.18 9.32 -10.27
C ILE A 383 48.93 8.26 -9.19
N TYR A 384 47.67 7.85 -9.00
CA TYR A 384 47.32 6.82 -8.02
C TYR A 384 47.95 5.46 -8.36
N TYR A 385 47.87 5.02 -9.62
CA TYR A 385 48.49 3.78 -10.08
C TYR A 385 49.98 3.75 -9.74
N ASN A 386 50.73 4.80 -10.07
CA ASN A 386 52.17 4.83 -9.82
C ASN A 386 52.48 4.78 -8.33
N ALA A 387 51.72 5.48 -7.50
CA ALA A 387 51.91 5.49 -6.05
C ALA A 387 51.59 4.12 -5.42
N ILE A 388 50.41 3.57 -5.71
CA ILE A 388 49.97 2.29 -5.16
C ILE A 388 50.85 1.15 -5.66
N HIS A 389 51.14 1.09 -6.97
CA HIS A 389 51.95 0.02 -7.55
C HIS A 389 53.41 0.06 -7.07
N ALA A 390 53.95 1.24 -6.76
CA ALA A 390 55.28 1.35 -6.17
C ALA A 390 55.33 0.84 -4.72
N ALA A 391 54.29 1.09 -3.93
CA ALA A 391 54.22 0.66 -2.53
C ALA A 391 53.78 -0.81 -2.37
N TYR A 392 52.84 -1.25 -3.21
CA TYR A 392 52.16 -2.54 -3.13
C TYR A 392 52.06 -3.19 -4.53
N PRO A 393 53.19 -3.65 -5.11
CA PRO A 393 53.24 -4.14 -6.49
C PRO A 393 52.43 -5.43 -6.75
N ASP A 394 52.06 -6.15 -5.68
CA ASP A 394 51.29 -7.40 -5.76
C ASP A 394 49.76 -7.17 -5.78
N ILE A 395 49.29 -5.94 -5.54
CA ILE A 395 47.87 -5.58 -5.67
C ILE A 395 47.50 -5.46 -7.15
N THR A 396 46.39 -6.09 -7.53
CA THR A 396 45.81 -5.91 -8.86
C THR A 396 45.01 -4.61 -8.89
N ILE A 397 45.35 -3.72 -9.83
CA ILE A 397 44.67 -2.44 -9.99
C ILE A 397 43.53 -2.56 -11.01
N ILE A 398 42.38 -1.99 -10.66
CA ILE A 398 41.20 -1.86 -11.51
C ILE A 398 41.02 -0.37 -11.83
N ALA A 399 40.89 -0.05 -13.11
CA ALA A 399 40.43 1.25 -13.56
C ALA A 399 38.90 1.26 -13.62
N SER A 400 38.26 2.28 -13.04
CA SER A 400 36.81 2.49 -12.96
C SER A 400 36.16 2.85 -14.32
N ALA A 401 36.94 2.88 -15.39
CA ALA A 401 36.49 3.15 -16.75
C ALA A 401 37.02 2.11 -17.74
N ALA A 402 36.22 1.83 -18.76
CA ALA A 402 36.59 0.93 -19.85
C ALA A 402 36.76 1.60 -21.22
N ASP A 403 36.28 2.83 -21.39
CA ASP A 403 36.45 3.57 -22.64
C ASP A 403 37.92 3.99 -22.80
N ALA A 404 38.53 3.62 -23.92
CA ALA A 404 39.91 3.98 -24.24
C ALA A 404 40.14 5.49 -24.31
N SER A 405 39.11 6.32 -24.58
CA SER A 405 39.27 7.78 -24.53
C SER A 405 39.38 8.34 -23.11
N CYS A 406 38.98 7.55 -22.11
CA CYS A 406 38.98 7.91 -20.70
C CYS A 406 40.22 7.41 -19.96
N LEU A 407 41.04 6.58 -20.61
CA LEU A 407 42.15 5.87 -19.98
C LEU A 407 43.50 6.43 -20.44
N PRO A 408 44.57 6.25 -19.64
CA PRO A 408 45.92 6.57 -20.11
C PRO A 408 46.28 5.69 -21.31
N SER A 409 47.05 6.26 -22.25
CA SER A 409 47.52 5.57 -23.44
C SER A 409 49.05 5.55 -23.48
N PRO A 410 49.71 4.38 -23.28
CA PRO A 410 49.11 3.06 -23.05
C PRO A 410 48.62 2.87 -21.61
N LEU A 411 47.60 2.03 -21.43
CA LEU A 411 47.20 1.53 -20.10
C LEU A 411 48.30 0.59 -19.57
N PRO A 412 48.69 0.67 -18.29
CA PRO A 412 49.67 -0.25 -17.72
C PRO A 412 49.22 -1.72 -17.82
N ALA A 413 50.18 -2.61 -18.10
CA ALA A 413 49.88 -4.03 -18.28
C ALA A 413 49.36 -4.66 -16.97
N GLY A 414 48.31 -5.46 -17.08
CA GLY A 414 47.69 -6.14 -15.93
C GLY A 414 46.59 -5.35 -15.22
N VAL A 415 46.40 -4.06 -15.55
CA VAL A 415 45.26 -3.28 -15.07
C VAL A 415 43.96 -3.83 -15.65
N MET A 416 42.97 -4.06 -14.79
CA MET A 416 41.62 -4.47 -15.18
C MET A 416 40.77 -3.25 -15.53
N GLN A 417 39.87 -3.39 -16.50
CA GLN A 417 38.90 -2.35 -16.85
C GLN A 417 37.53 -2.72 -16.28
N ASP A 418 36.91 -1.79 -15.55
CA ASP A 418 35.55 -1.97 -15.04
C ASP A 418 34.47 -1.54 -16.08
N TYR A 419 33.52 -2.43 -16.31
CA TYR A 419 32.37 -2.26 -17.18
C TYR A 419 31.07 -2.28 -16.37
N HIS A 420 30.30 -1.20 -16.53
CA HIS A 420 28.95 -1.11 -15.98
C HIS A 420 27.90 -1.22 -17.09
N THR A 421 26.89 -2.07 -16.92
CA THR A 421 25.87 -2.37 -17.94
C THR A 421 24.47 -2.45 -17.32
N TYR A 422 23.79 -1.31 -17.31
CA TYR A 422 22.36 -1.22 -17.02
C TYR A 422 21.57 -1.16 -18.32
N ALA A 423 20.94 -2.26 -18.70
CA ALA A 423 20.36 -2.40 -20.04
C ALA A 423 18.96 -3.04 -20.02
N SER A 424 18.22 -2.87 -21.12
CA SER A 424 16.93 -3.53 -21.29
C SER A 424 17.11 -5.05 -21.46
N GLU A 425 16.05 -5.84 -21.24
CA GLU A 425 16.13 -7.29 -21.48
C GLU A 425 16.60 -7.64 -22.91
N THR A 426 16.20 -6.86 -23.91
CA THR A 426 16.59 -7.11 -25.31
C THR A 426 18.05 -6.76 -25.56
N ASP A 427 18.56 -5.71 -24.92
CA ASP A 427 19.93 -5.25 -25.11
C ASP A 427 20.92 -6.18 -24.39
N LEU A 428 20.59 -6.69 -23.20
CA LEU A 428 21.40 -7.71 -22.52
C LEU A 428 21.53 -8.99 -23.35
N VAL A 429 20.43 -9.43 -23.97
CA VAL A 429 20.47 -10.60 -24.89
C VAL A 429 21.32 -10.29 -26.13
N ALA A 430 21.25 -9.07 -26.67
CA ALA A 430 22.06 -8.65 -27.80
C ALA A 430 23.57 -8.57 -27.44
N ASN A 431 23.90 -8.26 -26.19
CA ASN A 431 25.27 -8.18 -25.67
C ASN A 431 25.90 -9.56 -25.38
N PHE A 432 25.20 -10.66 -25.65
CA PHE A 432 25.71 -12.04 -25.49
C PHE A 432 27.11 -12.29 -26.07
N SER A 433 27.47 -11.63 -27.17
CA SER A 433 28.76 -11.78 -27.86
C SER A 433 29.70 -10.59 -27.69
N GLN A 434 29.44 -9.69 -26.74
CA GLN A 434 30.19 -8.45 -26.52
C GLN A 434 31.71 -8.69 -26.40
N PHE A 435 32.11 -9.77 -25.72
CA PHE A 435 33.51 -10.05 -25.41
C PHE A 435 34.19 -11.06 -26.37
N ASP A 436 33.47 -11.62 -27.35
CA ASP A 436 33.96 -12.69 -28.23
C ASP A 436 35.16 -12.25 -29.10
N HIS A 437 35.28 -10.96 -29.37
CA HIS A 437 36.37 -10.37 -30.17
C HIS A 437 37.20 -9.36 -29.38
N TYR A 438 37.07 -9.35 -28.04
CA TYR A 438 37.84 -8.45 -27.19
C TYR A 438 39.33 -8.79 -27.22
N ASN A 439 40.18 -7.81 -26.89
CA ASN A 439 41.61 -8.02 -26.80
C ASN A 439 41.93 -9.00 -25.65
N ARG A 440 42.51 -10.17 -25.97
CA ARG A 440 42.78 -11.24 -25.01
C ARG A 440 43.91 -10.94 -24.02
N SER A 441 44.62 -9.83 -24.18
CA SER A 441 45.59 -9.35 -23.19
C SER A 441 45.00 -8.39 -22.16
N GLN A 442 43.75 -7.97 -22.31
CA GLN A 442 43.11 -6.96 -21.46
C GLN A 442 42.10 -7.64 -20.54
N PRO A 443 42.39 -7.76 -19.22
CA PRO A 443 41.44 -8.32 -18.28
C PRO A 443 40.29 -7.33 -18.00
N ILE A 444 39.10 -7.88 -17.79
CA ILE A 444 37.84 -7.17 -17.61
C ILE A 444 37.20 -7.56 -16.28
N PHE A 445 36.71 -6.54 -15.58
CA PHE A 445 35.73 -6.63 -14.51
C PHE A 445 34.38 -6.13 -15.05
N VAL A 446 33.29 -6.88 -14.86
CA VAL A 446 31.93 -6.34 -15.05
C VAL A 446 31.38 -5.97 -13.67
N GLY A 447 31.77 -4.80 -13.16
CA GLY A 447 31.53 -4.36 -11.78
C GLY A 447 30.07 -4.09 -11.46
N GLU A 448 29.27 -3.75 -12.46
CA GLU A 448 27.84 -3.54 -12.29
C GLU A 448 27.06 -4.03 -13.50
N PHE A 449 26.07 -4.90 -13.31
CA PHE A 449 25.06 -5.13 -14.34
C PHE A 449 23.70 -5.47 -13.75
N SER A 450 22.64 -5.08 -14.46
CA SER A 450 21.29 -5.59 -14.22
C SER A 450 20.37 -5.31 -15.40
N CYS A 451 19.28 -6.07 -15.50
CA CYS A 451 18.19 -5.76 -16.42
C CYS A 451 17.36 -4.59 -15.89
N TYR A 452 17.79 -3.38 -16.24
CA TYR A 452 17.21 -2.13 -15.77
C TYR A 452 15.75 -1.92 -16.22
N SER A 453 15.42 -2.33 -17.45
CA SER A 453 14.10 -2.12 -18.04
C SER A 453 13.59 -3.31 -18.83
N ASP A 454 12.26 -3.41 -18.97
CA ASP A 454 11.64 -4.39 -19.86
C ASP A 454 11.87 -4.05 -21.35
N ALA A 455 11.40 -4.91 -22.26
CA ALA A 455 11.57 -4.71 -23.70
C ALA A 455 10.89 -3.43 -24.25
N SER A 456 10.06 -2.76 -23.45
CA SER A 456 9.46 -1.47 -23.82
C SER A 456 10.27 -0.27 -23.33
N GLY A 457 11.36 -0.51 -22.59
CA GLY A 457 12.16 0.52 -21.93
C GLY A 457 11.57 0.99 -20.59
N THR A 458 10.55 0.31 -20.05
CA THR A 458 9.97 0.67 -18.76
C THR A 458 10.84 0.13 -17.62
N ARG A 459 11.22 0.99 -16.66
CA ARG A 459 12.05 0.62 -15.51
C ARG A 459 11.39 -0.47 -14.66
N ASN A 460 12.17 -1.49 -14.31
CA ASN A 460 11.71 -2.61 -13.49
C ASN A 460 11.74 -2.27 -12.01
N ILE A 461 10.61 -2.47 -11.32
CA ILE A 461 10.52 -2.29 -9.86
C ILE A 461 11.16 -3.47 -9.12
N LEU A 462 11.05 -4.68 -9.68
CA LEU A 462 11.63 -5.91 -9.16
C LEU A 462 12.15 -6.73 -10.34
N PRO A 463 13.19 -7.57 -10.15
CA PRO A 463 13.56 -8.54 -11.17
C PRO A 463 12.41 -9.51 -11.46
N PHE A 464 12.25 -9.86 -12.73
CA PHE A 464 11.27 -10.84 -13.19
C PHE A 464 11.88 -11.76 -14.23
N MET A 465 11.20 -12.89 -14.51
CA MET A 465 11.78 -14.00 -15.26
C MET A 465 12.43 -13.64 -16.60
N ALA A 466 11.83 -12.78 -17.43
CA ALA A 466 12.40 -12.48 -18.75
C ALA A 466 13.72 -11.71 -18.61
N CYS A 467 13.75 -10.69 -17.75
CA CYS A 467 14.96 -9.96 -17.39
C CYS A 467 16.03 -10.86 -16.75
N SER A 468 15.68 -11.69 -15.77
CA SER A 468 16.66 -12.58 -15.14
C SER A 468 17.21 -13.63 -16.11
N VAL A 469 16.42 -14.07 -17.09
CA VAL A 469 16.91 -14.93 -18.18
C VAL A 469 17.83 -14.15 -19.13
N ALA A 470 17.52 -12.89 -19.44
CA ALA A 470 18.40 -12.02 -20.22
C ALA A 470 19.76 -11.80 -19.54
N GLU A 471 19.76 -11.59 -18.22
CA GLU A 471 20.97 -11.55 -17.40
C GLU A 471 21.74 -12.87 -17.47
N ALA A 472 21.05 -14.02 -17.37
CA ALA A 472 21.69 -15.33 -17.54
C ALA A 472 22.31 -15.49 -18.94
N VAL A 473 21.68 -14.98 -20.00
CA VAL A 473 22.25 -14.95 -21.36
C VAL A 473 23.54 -14.12 -21.37
N TYR A 474 23.53 -12.94 -20.78
CA TYR A 474 24.72 -12.08 -20.70
C TYR A 474 25.86 -12.76 -19.91
N MET A 475 25.55 -13.39 -18.77
CA MET A 475 26.51 -14.13 -17.96
C MET A 475 27.08 -15.38 -18.66
N ILE A 476 26.32 -16.05 -19.52
CA ILE A 476 26.85 -17.10 -20.40
C ILE A 476 27.89 -16.52 -21.37
N GLY A 477 27.71 -15.28 -21.80
CA GLY A 477 28.72 -14.53 -22.56
C GLY A 477 30.02 -14.35 -21.77
N PHE A 478 29.95 -14.10 -20.46
CA PHE A 478 31.12 -14.00 -19.58
C PHE A 478 31.85 -15.33 -19.50
N GLU A 479 31.15 -16.43 -19.21
CA GLU A 479 31.77 -17.75 -19.11
C GLU A 479 32.41 -18.22 -20.42
N ARG A 480 31.82 -17.89 -21.57
CA ARG A 480 32.42 -18.20 -22.87
C ARG A 480 33.74 -17.46 -23.08
N ASN A 481 33.89 -16.31 -22.44
CA ASN A 481 35.05 -15.42 -22.51
C ASN A 481 35.79 -15.34 -21.17
N ALA A 482 35.83 -16.45 -20.41
CA ALA A 482 36.41 -16.50 -19.07
C ALA A 482 37.94 -16.25 -19.03
N ASP A 483 38.60 -16.21 -20.20
CA ASP A 483 39.99 -15.77 -20.37
C ASP A 483 40.17 -14.25 -20.26
N VAL A 484 39.11 -13.46 -20.46
CA VAL A 484 39.16 -11.98 -20.38
C VAL A 484 38.22 -11.42 -19.32
N VAL A 485 37.00 -11.93 -19.20
CA VAL A 485 36.09 -11.53 -18.12
C VAL A 485 36.45 -12.34 -16.87
N LEU A 486 37.04 -11.67 -15.89
CA LEU A 486 37.59 -12.35 -14.71
C LEU A 486 36.72 -12.20 -13.47
N MET A 487 35.86 -11.19 -13.43
CA MET A 487 34.99 -10.86 -12.30
C MET A 487 33.68 -10.25 -12.82
N SER A 488 32.59 -10.49 -12.12
CA SER A 488 31.28 -9.90 -12.44
C SER A 488 30.37 -9.79 -11.21
N THR A 489 29.53 -8.75 -11.21
CA THR A 489 28.65 -8.42 -10.08
C THR A 489 27.33 -7.82 -10.52
N TYR A 490 26.23 -8.30 -9.93
CA TYR A 490 24.93 -7.64 -10.06
C TYR A 490 24.87 -6.39 -9.18
N ALA A 491 24.29 -5.30 -9.68
CA ALA A 491 24.04 -4.09 -8.90
C ALA A 491 22.66 -3.46 -9.20
N PRO A 492 22.00 -2.86 -8.18
CA PRO A 492 22.41 -2.82 -6.78
C PRO A 492 22.03 -4.11 -6.01
N LEU A 493 22.73 -4.35 -4.89
CA LEU A 493 22.62 -5.62 -4.16
C LEU A 493 21.35 -5.72 -3.31
N LEU A 494 21.05 -4.70 -2.51
CA LEU A 494 19.98 -4.76 -1.51
C LEU A 494 19.00 -3.59 -1.64
N GLN A 495 17.76 -3.83 -1.23
CA GLN A 495 16.69 -2.84 -1.28
C GLN A 495 15.77 -2.92 -0.06
N LEU A 496 15.72 -1.85 0.74
CA LEU A 496 14.63 -1.68 1.70
C LEU A 496 13.39 -1.14 0.98
N PHE A 497 12.30 -1.92 0.90
CA PHE A 497 11.10 -1.53 0.12
C PHE A 497 10.42 -0.25 0.60
N ASN A 498 10.63 0.13 1.86
CA ASN A 498 10.04 1.33 2.43
C ASN A 498 10.74 2.63 1.98
N SER A 499 11.98 2.54 1.49
CA SER A 499 12.79 3.68 1.04
C SER A 499 13.79 3.23 0.00
N THR A 500 13.48 3.52 -1.27
CA THR A 500 14.23 3.05 -2.43
C THR A 500 14.48 4.21 -3.39
N GLN A 501 15.74 4.40 -3.76
CA GLN A 501 16.23 5.35 -4.75
C GLN A 501 16.47 4.69 -6.12
N TRP A 502 16.89 3.42 -6.15
CA TRP A 502 17.16 2.68 -7.37
C TRP A 502 16.46 1.33 -7.40
N THR A 503 16.02 0.91 -8.59
CA THR A 503 15.46 -0.42 -8.89
C THR A 503 15.88 -0.87 -10.30
N PRO A 504 15.92 -2.19 -10.58
CA PRO A 504 15.65 -3.30 -9.65
C PRO A 504 16.89 -3.79 -8.88
N ASP A 505 16.70 -4.48 -7.76
CA ASP A 505 17.77 -4.92 -6.85
C ASP A 505 17.78 -6.45 -6.65
N LEU A 506 18.94 -7.00 -6.27
CA LEU A 506 19.10 -8.45 -6.15
C LEU A 506 18.27 -9.04 -5.01
N ILE A 507 18.27 -8.39 -3.84
CA ILE A 507 17.57 -8.83 -2.63
C ILE A 507 16.76 -7.66 -2.07
N GLY A 508 15.44 -7.78 -2.09
CA GLY A 508 14.54 -6.82 -1.41
C GLY A 508 14.25 -7.24 0.01
N PHE A 509 13.98 -6.30 0.92
CA PHE A 509 13.60 -6.63 2.30
C PHE A 509 12.69 -5.57 2.95
N THR A 510 12.13 -5.95 4.11
CA THR A 510 11.40 -5.10 5.06
C THR A 510 11.91 -5.40 6.47
N GLN A 511 11.53 -4.59 7.46
CA GLN A 511 11.86 -4.84 8.87
C GLN A 511 10.97 -5.89 9.55
N ALA A 512 10.23 -6.72 8.80
CA ALA A 512 9.53 -7.86 9.39
C ALA A 512 10.52 -9.02 9.67
N PRO A 513 10.31 -9.84 10.72
CA PRO A 513 11.12 -11.03 11.01
C PRO A 513 11.44 -11.93 9.80
N ASP A 514 10.45 -12.17 8.93
CA ASP A 514 10.60 -12.95 7.69
C ASP A 514 10.60 -12.06 6.43
N GLY A 515 11.03 -10.81 6.58
CA GLY A 515 10.82 -9.73 5.62
C GLY A 515 11.71 -9.73 4.39
N VAL A 516 12.50 -10.78 4.12
CA VAL A 516 13.49 -10.82 3.02
C VAL A 516 12.93 -11.51 1.77
N VAL A 517 13.11 -10.87 0.61
CA VAL A 517 12.63 -11.30 -0.70
C VAL A 517 13.81 -11.58 -1.63
N ARG A 518 14.00 -12.86 -1.92
CA ARG A 518 14.94 -13.35 -2.95
C ARG A 518 14.32 -13.13 -4.33
N SER A 519 14.94 -12.29 -5.16
CA SER A 519 14.43 -11.99 -6.52
C SER A 519 14.62 -13.17 -7.48
N THR A 520 14.08 -13.08 -8.70
CA THR A 520 14.40 -14.09 -9.74
C THR A 520 15.88 -14.03 -10.14
N SER A 521 16.49 -12.84 -10.13
CA SER A 521 17.91 -12.66 -10.42
C SER A 521 18.81 -13.19 -9.31
N TYR A 522 18.37 -13.17 -8.05
CA TYR A 522 19.07 -13.83 -6.94
C TYR A 522 19.34 -15.30 -7.26
N TYR A 523 18.33 -16.03 -7.75
CA TYR A 523 18.49 -17.44 -8.10
C TYR A 523 19.37 -17.66 -9.32
N VAL A 524 19.44 -16.70 -10.25
CA VAL A 524 20.38 -16.74 -11.38
C VAL A 524 21.81 -16.56 -10.86
N GLN A 525 22.07 -15.54 -10.04
CA GLN A 525 23.40 -15.32 -9.44
C GLN A 525 23.84 -16.53 -8.62
N GLN A 526 22.96 -17.07 -7.76
CA GLN A 526 23.22 -18.26 -6.96
C GLN A 526 23.53 -19.49 -7.83
N MET A 527 22.74 -19.71 -8.89
CA MET A 527 22.97 -20.83 -9.81
C MET A 527 24.32 -20.69 -10.52
N PHE A 528 24.73 -19.50 -10.93
CA PHE A 528 26.00 -19.30 -11.62
C PHE A 528 27.20 -19.43 -10.67
N ALA A 529 27.12 -18.81 -9.49
CA ALA A 529 28.18 -18.81 -8.48
C ALA A 529 28.42 -20.18 -7.85
N GLN A 530 27.39 -21.02 -7.70
CA GLN A 530 27.55 -22.37 -7.12
C GLN A 530 27.83 -23.47 -8.14
N ASN A 531 27.67 -23.22 -9.44
CA ASN A 531 27.75 -24.26 -10.48
C ASN A 531 28.71 -23.84 -11.60
N TRP A 532 29.99 -23.62 -11.28
CA TRP A 532 31.01 -23.27 -12.27
C TRP A 532 32.22 -24.20 -12.15
N GLY A 533 32.97 -24.35 -13.24
CA GLY A 533 34.19 -25.17 -13.27
C GLY A 533 35.43 -24.34 -13.59
N THR A 534 36.60 -24.85 -13.20
CA THR A 534 37.90 -24.17 -13.37
C THR A 534 38.34 -23.96 -14.83
N GLU A 535 37.71 -24.66 -15.77
CA GLU A 535 37.99 -24.52 -17.21
C GLU A 535 36.71 -24.63 -18.05
N THR A 536 36.64 -23.86 -19.14
CA THR A 536 35.50 -23.91 -20.07
C THR A 536 35.54 -25.17 -20.93
N ARG A 537 34.38 -25.57 -21.46
CA ARG A 537 34.22 -26.69 -22.40
C ARG A 537 33.55 -26.20 -23.68
N ALA A 538 34.18 -26.47 -24.82
CA ALA A 538 33.58 -26.19 -26.12
C ALA A 538 32.30 -27.02 -26.33
N ILE A 539 31.26 -26.42 -26.91
CA ILE A 539 30.01 -27.09 -27.25
C ILE A 539 29.80 -27.01 -28.76
N ALA A 540 29.62 -28.16 -29.42
CA ALA A 540 29.13 -28.22 -30.79
C ALA A 540 27.60 -28.32 -30.79
N SER A 541 26.94 -27.53 -31.63
CA SER A 541 25.48 -27.46 -31.74
C SER A 541 25.04 -27.63 -33.19
N ASP A 542 23.87 -28.23 -33.40
CA ASP A 542 23.20 -28.31 -34.71
C ASP A 542 22.36 -27.06 -35.05
N SER A 543 22.19 -26.14 -34.09
CA SER A 543 21.53 -24.84 -34.27
C SER A 543 22.40 -23.68 -33.81
N ALA A 544 22.16 -22.50 -34.40
CA ALA A 544 22.67 -21.23 -33.89
C ALA A 544 22.01 -20.87 -32.53
N PHE A 545 22.63 -19.92 -31.83
CA PHE A 545 22.06 -19.32 -30.63
C PHE A 545 20.73 -18.59 -30.92
N GLY A 546 19.84 -18.58 -29.94
CA GLY A 546 18.51 -17.97 -30.04
C GLY A 546 17.44 -18.97 -30.50
N PRO A 547 16.37 -19.22 -29.71
CA PRO A 547 16.04 -18.59 -28.42
C PRO A 547 16.79 -19.17 -27.20
N VAL A 548 17.59 -20.23 -27.37
CA VAL A 548 18.39 -20.85 -26.30
C VAL A 548 19.85 -20.43 -26.42
N TYR A 549 20.47 -20.18 -25.27
CA TYR A 549 21.89 -19.83 -25.10
C TYR A 549 22.53 -20.80 -24.11
N TRP A 550 23.83 -21.06 -24.27
CA TRP A 550 24.51 -22.10 -23.50
C TRP A 550 26.00 -21.83 -23.26
N SER A 551 26.49 -22.29 -22.11
CA SER A 551 27.91 -22.45 -21.77
C SER A 551 28.13 -23.82 -21.12
N ALA A 552 29.37 -24.29 -21.17
CA ALA A 552 29.80 -25.38 -20.31
C ALA A 552 31.16 -25.09 -19.70
N SER A 553 31.33 -25.52 -18.46
CA SER A 553 32.58 -25.50 -17.73
C SER A 553 32.72 -26.80 -16.96
N ALA A 554 33.94 -27.12 -16.53
CA ALA A 554 34.20 -28.31 -15.74
C ALA A 554 35.34 -28.09 -14.77
N ASP A 555 35.32 -28.86 -13.69
CA ASP A 555 36.42 -29.03 -12.78
C ASP A 555 36.73 -30.54 -12.66
N SER A 556 37.57 -30.90 -11.69
CA SER A 556 37.94 -32.31 -11.44
C SER A 556 36.76 -33.20 -10.98
N SER A 557 35.67 -32.61 -10.50
CA SER A 557 34.54 -33.28 -9.86
C SER A 557 33.29 -33.34 -10.75
N ALA A 558 33.04 -32.32 -11.57
CA ALA A 558 31.82 -32.20 -12.35
C ALA A 558 32.00 -31.43 -13.67
N THR A 559 31.02 -31.59 -14.56
CA THR A 559 30.84 -30.75 -15.75
C THR A 559 29.49 -30.06 -15.64
N TYR A 560 29.49 -28.74 -15.71
CA TYR A 560 28.30 -27.90 -15.62
C TYR A 560 27.93 -27.44 -17.02
N VAL A 561 26.66 -27.59 -17.37
CA VAL A 561 26.09 -27.07 -18.62
C VAL A 561 24.96 -26.13 -18.23
N LYS A 562 25.14 -24.83 -18.53
CA LYS A 562 24.16 -23.79 -18.22
C LYS A 562 23.39 -23.45 -19.48
N LEU A 563 22.07 -23.36 -19.36
CA LEU A 563 21.14 -23.09 -20.46
C LEU A 563 20.22 -21.93 -20.08
N ALA A 564 20.09 -20.95 -20.96
CA ALA A 564 19.14 -19.86 -20.82
C ALA A 564 18.22 -19.84 -22.04
N ASN A 565 16.92 -20.10 -21.83
CA ASN A 565 15.91 -20.02 -22.89
C ASN A 565 15.12 -18.72 -22.76
N TYR A 566 15.48 -17.72 -23.58
CA TYR A 566 14.80 -16.42 -23.62
C TYR A 566 13.49 -16.47 -24.43
N GLY A 567 13.24 -17.56 -25.17
CA GLY A 567 12.01 -17.73 -25.95
C GLY A 567 10.77 -18.04 -25.10
N ALA A 568 9.60 -17.62 -25.60
CA ALA A 568 8.31 -17.87 -24.93
C ALA A 568 7.87 -19.35 -24.93
N ASN A 569 8.48 -20.18 -25.76
CA ASN A 569 8.12 -21.59 -25.95
C ASN A 569 9.14 -22.51 -25.29
N ALA A 570 8.66 -23.66 -24.78
CA ALA A 570 9.55 -24.73 -24.35
C ALA A 570 10.43 -25.21 -25.53
N GLN A 571 11.70 -25.46 -25.24
CA GLN A 571 12.67 -25.97 -26.20
C GLN A 571 13.16 -27.32 -25.70
N ASN A 572 13.02 -28.35 -26.52
CA ASN A 572 13.56 -29.67 -26.19
C ASN A 572 15.04 -29.68 -26.55
N VAL A 573 15.90 -30.01 -25.59
CA VAL A 573 17.33 -30.21 -25.81
C VAL A 573 17.60 -31.70 -25.67
N SER A 574 17.96 -32.36 -26.77
CA SER A 574 18.27 -33.79 -26.80
C SER A 574 19.79 -34.01 -26.82
N GLU A 575 20.21 -34.99 -26.01
CA GLU A 575 21.55 -35.60 -26.01
C GLU A 575 22.71 -34.71 -25.52
N ILE A 576 23.05 -34.84 -24.22
CA ILE A 576 24.36 -34.45 -23.67
C ILE A 576 25.20 -35.73 -23.52
N ARG A 577 26.02 -36.00 -24.55
CA ARG A 577 27.04 -37.08 -24.78
C ARG A 577 26.67 -38.20 -25.79
N LYS A 578 27.47 -38.21 -26.87
CA LYS A 578 27.77 -39.27 -27.88
C LYS A 578 26.97 -40.59 -27.78
N LEU A 579 26.07 -40.88 -28.74
CA LEU A 579 26.19 -41.95 -29.75
C LEU A 579 25.01 -42.00 -30.78
N HIS A 580 25.34 -41.97 -32.08
CA HIS A 580 24.79 -42.72 -33.23
C HIS A 580 23.26 -43.03 -33.43
N LEU A 581 22.77 -42.66 -34.64
CA LEU A 581 21.79 -43.32 -35.56
C LEU A 581 20.24 -43.05 -35.47
N TYR A 582 19.72 -42.43 -36.56
CA TYR A 582 18.51 -42.68 -37.40
C TYR A 582 17.04 -42.50 -36.90
N ALA A 583 16.36 -41.51 -37.54
CA ALA A 583 15.22 -41.64 -38.49
C ALA A 583 13.71 -41.61 -38.08
N MET A 584 12.97 -40.82 -38.89
CA MET A 584 11.62 -41.01 -39.51
C MET A 584 10.37 -40.25 -39.00
N ASP A 585 9.92 -39.34 -39.90
CA ASP A 585 8.60 -39.14 -40.53
C ASP A 585 7.27 -39.01 -39.75
N ALA A 586 6.72 -37.80 -39.92
CA ALA A 586 5.35 -37.34 -40.20
C ALA A 586 4.16 -38.32 -40.27
N ILE A 587 3.03 -37.91 -39.67
CA ILE A 587 1.67 -38.24 -40.12
C ILE A 587 0.73 -37.03 -39.95
N SER A 588 -0.02 -36.74 -41.02
CA SER A 588 -1.13 -35.78 -41.10
C SER A 588 -2.49 -36.50 -40.99
N GLY A 589 -3.54 -35.82 -40.52
CA GLY A 589 -4.89 -36.37 -40.52
C GLY A 589 -5.99 -35.41 -40.05
N SER A 590 -7.05 -35.27 -40.85
CA SER A 590 -8.11 -34.26 -40.84
C SER A 590 -9.45 -34.77 -40.31
N TYR A 591 -9.97 -34.22 -39.19
CA TYR A 591 -11.39 -34.31 -38.75
C TYR A 591 -11.69 -33.20 -37.72
N PHE A 592 -12.34 -32.07 -38.08
CA PHE A 592 -12.34 -30.90 -37.16
C PHE A 592 -13.61 -30.03 -36.92
N PRO A 593 -14.86 -30.30 -37.36
CA PRO A 593 -15.99 -29.44 -36.95
C PRO A 593 -16.63 -29.78 -35.59
N THR A 594 -17.00 -31.05 -35.34
CA THR A 594 -17.76 -31.46 -34.13
C THR A 594 -16.88 -31.59 -32.89
N ALA A 595 -15.65 -32.09 -33.05
CA ALA A 595 -14.67 -32.17 -31.99
C ALA A 595 -14.31 -30.77 -31.45
N LEU A 596 -14.27 -29.76 -32.33
CA LEU A 596 -13.90 -28.39 -31.97
C LEU A 596 -14.97 -27.70 -31.11
N ALA A 597 -16.25 -27.89 -31.42
CA ALA A 597 -17.35 -27.37 -30.59
C ALA A 597 -17.39 -28.04 -29.20
N LEU A 598 -17.19 -29.36 -29.13
CA LEU A 598 -17.15 -30.08 -27.85
C LEU A 598 -15.95 -29.64 -26.99
N ASN A 599 -14.76 -29.57 -27.58
CA ASN A 599 -13.56 -29.08 -26.89
C ASN A 599 -13.74 -27.64 -26.40
N SER A 600 -14.39 -26.80 -27.21
CA SER A 600 -14.69 -25.42 -26.83
C SER A 600 -15.65 -25.33 -25.63
N ALA A 601 -16.69 -26.17 -25.60
CA ALA A 601 -17.59 -26.26 -24.44
C ALA A 601 -16.85 -26.75 -23.18
N LEU A 602 -15.98 -27.75 -23.30
CA LEU A 602 -15.15 -28.25 -22.18
C LEU A 602 -14.16 -27.19 -21.68
N LEU A 603 -13.58 -26.38 -22.57
CA LEU A 603 -12.75 -25.23 -22.20
C LEU A 603 -13.56 -24.18 -21.43
N GLY A 604 -14.81 -23.93 -21.84
CA GLY A 604 -15.73 -23.08 -21.09
C GLY A 604 -15.99 -23.59 -19.67
N VAL A 605 -16.22 -24.89 -19.51
CA VAL A 605 -16.37 -25.53 -18.18
C VAL A 605 -15.08 -25.42 -17.37
N ALA A 606 -13.93 -25.73 -17.97
CA ALA A 606 -12.63 -25.66 -17.32
C ALA A 606 -12.32 -24.21 -16.85
N LEU A 607 -12.63 -23.20 -17.66
CA LEU A 607 -12.45 -21.80 -17.26
C LEU A 607 -13.35 -21.44 -16.08
N HIS A 608 -14.62 -21.86 -16.07
CA HIS A 608 -15.49 -21.65 -14.92
C HIS A 608 -14.88 -22.30 -13.66
N LEU A 609 -14.44 -23.56 -13.73
CA LEU A 609 -13.81 -24.26 -12.60
C LEU A 609 -12.47 -23.64 -12.16
N ALA A 610 -11.72 -23.03 -13.07
CA ALA A 610 -10.47 -22.33 -12.75
C ALA A 610 -10.72 -20.94 -12.13
N THR A 611 -11.87 -20.33 -12.41
CA THR A 611 -12.17 -18.93 -12.04
C THR A 611 -13.25 -18.76 -10.99
N PHE A 612 -13.98 -19.80 -10.56
CA PHE A 612 -15.07 -19.64 -9.60
C PHE A 612 -14.62 -19.14 -8.21
N HIS A 613 -13.33 -19.27 -7.88
CA HIS A 613 -12.72 -18.68 -6.68
C HIS A 613 -12.10 -17.30 -6.90
N LEU A 614 -12.07 -16.81 -8.15
CA LEU A 614 -11.47 -15.53 -8.50
C LEU A 614 -12.54 -14.43 -8.52
N TYR A 615 -12.19 -13.27 -7.96
CA TYR A 615 -13.02 -12.07 -8.06
C TYR A 615 -12.80 -11.41 -9.42
N LEU A 616 -13.51 -11.89 -10.44
CA LEU A 616 -13.42 -11.37 -11.82
C LEU A 616 -14.10 -10.01 -12.02
N ASP A 617 -14.79 -9.51 -10.99
CA ASP A 617 -15.56 -8.26 -11.02
C ASP A 617 -14.71 -7.03 -11.41
N ASN A 618 -13.39 -7.09 -11.25
CA ASN A 618 -12.46 -6.00 -11.57
C ASN A 618 -11.87 -6.06 -13.01
N TYR A 619 -12.16 -7.13 -13.78
CA TYR A 619 -11.50 -7.40 -15.06
C TYR A 619 -12.46 -7.51 -16.25
N GLY A 620 -13.74 -7.13 -16.10
CA GLY A 620 -14.82 -7.34 -17.09
C GLY A 620 -14.46 -7.02 -18.56
N TRP A 621 -13.98 -5.83 -18.86
CA TRP A 621 -13.50 -5.33 -20.16
C TRP A 621 -12.21 -5.96 -20.63
N ARG A 622 -11.29 -6.30 -19.72
CA ARG A 622 -10.09 -7.05 -20.12
C ARG A 622 -10.53 -8.44 -20.60
N ILE A 623 -11.48 -9.06 -19.91
CA ILE A 623 -12.09 -10.32 -20.30
C ILE A 623 -12.89 -10.17 -21.60
N ALA A 624 -13.69 -9.11 -21.74
CA ALA A 624 -14.46 -8.85 -22.97
C ALA A 624 -13.55 -8.52 -24.16
N GLY A 625 -12.47 -7.76 -23.95
CA GLY A 625 -11.46 -7.43 -24.94
C GLY A 625 -10.66 -8.66 -25.36
N LEU A 626 -10.20 -9.48 -24.40
CA LEU A 626 -9.55 -10.77 -24.67
C LEU A 626 -10.48 -11.72 -25.41
N TRP A 627 -11.78 -11.71 -25.09
CA TRP A 627 -12.80 -12.47 -25.79
C TRP A 627 -13.01 -11.99 -27.22
N CYS A 628 -13.16 -10.68 -27.45
CA CYS A 628 -13.25 -10.12 -28.79
C CYS A 628 -11.98 -10.41 -29.60
N PHE A 629 -10.80 -10.26 -28.99
CA PHE A 629 -9.52 -10.58 -29.62
C PHE A 629 -9.42 -12.07 -29.98
N SER A 630 -9.81 -12.99 -29.08
CA SER A 630 -9.80 -14.43 -29.37
C SER A 630 -10.76 -14.81 -30.50
N LEU A 631 -11.92 -14.14 -30.60
CA LEU A 631 -12.84 -14.31 -31.72
C LEU A 631 -12.25 -13.80 -33.04
N ILE A 632 -11.55 -12.66 -33.02
CA ILE A 632 -10.85 -12.12 -34.20
C ILE A 632 -9.73 -13.07 -34.63
N CYS A 633 -8.92 -13.59 -33.69
CA CYS A 633 -7.89 -14.58 -33.99
C CYS A 633 -8.48 -15.87 -34.55
N ALA A 634 -9.52 -16.42 -33.93
CA ALA A 634 -10.20 -17.63 -34.39
C ALA A 634 -10.77 -17.45 -35.81
N PHE A 635 -11.45 -16.32 -36.05
CA PHE A 635 -11.94 -15.96 -37.39
C PHE A 635 -10.80 -15.84 -38.41
N SER A 636 -9.72 -15.14 -38.06
CA SER A 636 -8.56 -14.95 -38.94
C SER A 636 -7.85 -16.26 -39.29
N MET A 637 -7.76 -17.20 -38.33
CA MET A 637 -7.19 -18.53 -38.56
C MET A 637 -8.09 -19.37 -39.46
N LEU A 638 -9.40 -19.37 -39.23
CA LEU A 638 -10.36 -20.14 -40.02
C LEU A 638 -10.53 -19.60 -41.44
N LEU A 639 -10.29 -18.30 -41.65
CA LEU A 639 -10.28 -17.67 -42.98
C LEU A 639 -9.12 -18.15 -43.87
N ARG A 640 -8.05 -18.72 -43.31
CA ARG A 640 -6.92 -19.27 -44.09
C ARG A 640 -7.26 -20.56 -44.83
N GLY A 641 -8.33 -21.26 -44.44
CA GLY A 641 -8.72 -22.55 -45.01
C GLY A 641 -10.19 -22.67 -45.42
N ASN A 642 -11.01 -21.64 -45.19
CA ASN A 642 -12.45 -21.62 -45.48
C ASN A 642 -12.87 -20.31 -46.15
N ASP A 643 -14.04 -20.29 -46.79
CA ASP A 643 -14.66 -19.04 -47.23
C ASP A 643 -15.15 -18.19 -46.04
N THR A 644 -15.37 -16.89 -46.27
CA THR A 644 -15.75 -15.93 -45.24
C THR A 644 -17.02 -16.33 -44.48
N ILE A 645 -18.04 -16.84 -45.18
CA ILE A 645 -19.33 -17.21 -44.55
C ILE A 645 -19.11 -18.41 -43.63
N LEU A 646 -18.40 -19.43 -44.11
CA LEU A 646 -18.09 -20.62 -43.33
C LEU A 646 -17.20 -20.31 -42.12
N ALA A 647 -16.19 -19.45 -42.27
CA ALA A 647 -15.34 -19.00 -41.17
C ALA A 647 -16.15 -18.25 -40.09
N VAL A 648 -17.08 -17.36 -40.48
CA VAL A 648 -17.99 -16.69 -39.54
C VAL A 648 -18.86 -17.70 -38.79
N ILE A 649 -19.49 -18.64 -39.51
CA ILE A 649 -20.37 -19.66 -38.91
C ILE A 649 -19.59 -20.52 -37.90
N GLN A 650 -18.37 -20.94 -38.25
CA GLN A 650 -17.52 -21.75 -37.37
C GLN A 650 -17.06 -20.95 -36.14
N THR A 651 -16.61 -19.71 -36.30
CA THR A 651 -16.25 -18.85 -35.16
C THR A 651 -17.42 -18.63 -34.22
N LEU A 652 -18.63 -18.34 -34.75
CA LEU A 652 -19.83 -18.18 -33.93
C LEU A 652 -20.24 -19.50 -33.23
N SER A 653 -20.04 -20.64 -33.89
CA SER A 653 -20.34 -21.96 -33.31
C SER A 653 -19.40 -22.30 -32.16
N ILE A 654 -18.09 -22.07 -32.32
CA ILE A 654 -17.08 -22.21 -31.26
C ILE A 654 -17.41 -21.29 -30.09
N SER A 655 -17.65 -20.00 -30.40
CA SER A 655 -18.04 -18.99 -29.42
C SER A 655 -19.27 -19.41 -28.61
N THR A 656 -20.32 -19.86 -29.29
CA THR A 656 -21.56 -20.32 -28.66
C THR A 656 -21.33 -21.55 -27.79
N ALA A 657 -20.58 -22.54 -28.27
CA ALA A 657 -20.28 -23.75 -27.51
C ALA A 657 -19.48 -23.45 -26.22
N PHE A 658 -18.47 -22.57 -26.31
CA PHE A 658 -17.73 -22.08 -25.15
C PHE A 658 -18.65 -21.41 -24.12
N LEU A 659 -19.48 -20.45 -24.56
CA LEU A 659 -20.38 -19.71 -23.66
C LEU A 659 -21.42 -20.64 -23.02
N LEU A 660 -21.94 -21.62 -23.77
CA LEU A 660 -22.83 -22.65 -23.22
C LEU A 660 -22.15 -23.52 -22.17
N GLY A 661 -20.89 -23.93 -22.39
CA GLY A 661 -20.10 -24.66 -21.40
C GLY A 661 -19.85 -23.85 -20.12
N PHE A 662 -19.40 -22.59 -20.29
CA PHE A 662 -19.10 -21.68 -19.18
C PHE A 662 -20.35 -21.32 -18.35
N PHE A 663 -21.39 -20.79 -19.00
CA PHE A 663 -22.62 -20.39 -18.29
C PHE A 663 -23.44 -21.60 -17.83
N GLY A 664 -23.47 -22.69 -18.60
CA GLY A 664 -24.15 -23.93 -18.23
C GLY A 664 -23.57 -24.53 -16.95
N SER A 665 -22.24 -24.68 -16.88
CA SER A 665 -21.58 -25.17 -15.65
C SER A 665 -21.73 -24.20 -14.47
N THR A 666 -21.73 -22.88 -14.71
CA THR A 666 -22.01 -21.86 -13.68
C THR A 666 -23.42 -22.01 -13.09
N VAL A 667 -24.43 -22.19 -13.94
CA VAL A 667 -25.82 -22.40 -13.53
C VAL A 667 -25.96 -23.69 -12.72
N LEU A 668 -25.36 -24.79 -13.22
CA LEU A 668 -25.39 -26.09 -12.53
C LEU A 668 -24.75 -26.00 -11.14
N TYR A 669 -23.57 -25.37 -11.02
CA TYR A 669 -22.92 -25.16 -9.73
C TYR A 669 -23.81 -24.34 -8.77
N ARG A 670 -24.33 -23.20 -9.23
CA ARG A 670 -25.12 -22.28 -8.39
C ARG A 670 -26.42 -22.89 -7.86
N LEU A 671 -27.06 -23.74 -8.66
CA LEU A 671 -28.30 -24.42 -8.30
C LEU A 671 -28.06 -25.69 -7.48
N LEU A 672 -27.07 -26.51 -7.86
CA LEU A 672 -26.92 -27.86 -7.32
C LEU A 672 -25.79 -27.99 -6.29
N LEU A 673 -24.71 -27.21 -6.39
CA LEU A 673 -23.48 -27.41 -5.61
C LEU A 673 -23.12 -26.24 -4.68
N SER A 674 -23.81 -25.10 -4.81
CA SER A 674 -23.56 -23.92 -3.98
C SER A 674 -23.69 -24.24 -2.48
N PRO A 675 -22.76 -23.76 -1.63
CA PRO A 675 -22.85 -23.93 -0.17
C PRO A 675 -24.15 -23.37 0.42
N ILE A 676 -24.75 -22.38 -0.23
CA ILE A 676 -25.99 -21.74 0.20
C ILE A 676 -27.23 -22.27 -0.55
N ARG A 677 -27.12 -23.41 -1.27
CA ARG A 677 -28.25 -24.01 -2.01
C ARG A 677 -29.47 -24.33 -1.16
N GLY A 678 -29.26 -24.59 0.14
CA GLY A 678 -30.36 -24.90 1.06
C GLY A 678 -31.23 -23.71 1.42
N PHE A 679 -30.75 -22.47 1.24
CA PHE A 679 -31.49 -21.27 1.60
C PHE A 679 -32.61 -21.00 0.58
N PRO A 680 -33.87 -20.80 1.03
CA PRO A 680 -35.01 -20.59 0.14
C PRO A 680 -34.92 -19.22 -0.56
N GLY A 681 -35.52 -19.11 -1.74
CA GLY A 681 -35.57 -17.87 -2.50
C GLY A 681 -35.98 -18.11 -3.96
N PRO A 682 -36.17 -17.05 -4.76
CA PRO A 682 -36.44 -17.20 -6.19
C PRO A 682 -35.28 -17.91 -6.91
N TRP A 683 -35.57 -18.92 -7.72
CA TRP A 683 -34.51 -19.69 -8.41
C TRP A 683 -33.68 -18.82 -9.35
N GLN A 684 -34.26 -17.76 -9.94
CA GLN A 684 -33.51 -16.80 -10.76
C GLN A 684 -32.47 -16.04 -9.94
N ALA A 685 -32.77 -15.74 -8.66
CA ALA A 685 -31.84 -15.08 -7.75
C ALA A 685 -30.64 -15.98 -7.43
N ALA A 686 -30.86 -17.30 -7.33
CA ALA A 686 -29.77 -18.27 -7.19
C ALA A 686 -28.84 -18.29 -8.42
N VAL A 687 -29.37 -18.00 -9.61
CA VAL A 687 -28.60 -18.04 -10.87
C VAL A 687 -27.87 -16.72 -11.14
N THR A 688 -28.51 -15.56 -10.95
CA THR A 688 -27.95 -14.27 -11.40
C THR A 688 -28.45 -13.06 -10.61
N ASN A 689 -27.57 -12.08 -10.41
CA ASN A 689 -27.94 -10.78 -9.83
C ASN A 689 -28.74 -9.89 -10.79
N PHE A 690 -28.75 -10.17 -12.10
CA PHE A 690 -29.62 -9.47 -13.05
C PHE A 690 -31.11 -9.62 -12.71
N TYR A 691 -31.47 -10.66 -11.96
CA TYR A 691 -32.81 -10.80 -11.40
C TYR A 691 -33.19 -9.59 -10.52
N ARG A 692 -32.32 -9.18 -9.60
CA ARG A 692 -32.55 -8.02 -8.72
C ARG A 692 -32.51 -6.69 -9.48
N ALA A 693 -31.62 -6.55 -10.46
CA ALA A 693 -31.61 -5.37 -11.33
C ALA A 693 -32.95 -5.24 -12.11
N ARG A 694 -33.46 -6.34 -12.65
CA ARG A 694 -34.78 -6.40 -13.28
C ARG A 694 -35.90 -6.05 -12.30
N LEU A 695 -35.84 -6.53 -11.05
CA LEU A 695 -36.81 -6.18 -10.02
C LEU A 695 -36.77 -4.69 -9.71
N ALA A 696 -35.58 -4.11 -9.52
CA ALA A 696 -35.41 -2.68 -9.32
C ALA A 696 -36.03 -1.87 -10.47
N ILE A 697 -35.82 -2.26 -11.73
CA ILE A 697 -36.49 -1.61 -12.87
C ILE A 697 -38.01 -1.74 -12.76
N LYS A 698 -38.52 -2.95 -12.51
CA LYS A 698 -39.96 -3.25 -12.43
C LYS A 698 -40.65 -2.49 -11.30
N SER A 699 -40.01 -2.34 -10.14
CA SER A 699 -40.57 -1.68 -8.96
C SER A 699 -40.34 -0.16 -8.94
N ASN A 700 -39.79 0.43 -10.01
CA ASN A 700 -39.38 1.83 -10.08
C ASN A 700 -38.36 2.17 -8.96
N ILE A 701 -37.33 1.33 -8.86
CA ILE A 701 -36.20 1.42 -7.93
C ILE A 701 -36.69 1.32 -6.46
N ARG A 702 -37.57 0.37 -6.15
CA ARG A 702 -38.05 0.12 -4.78
C ARG A 702 -37.74 -1.29 -4.33
N LEU A 703 -36.50 -1.73 -4.55
CA LEU A 703 -36.05 -3.09 -4.31
C LEU A 703 -36.31 -3.55 -2.86
N ALA A 704 -36.24 -2.66 -1.87
CA ALA A 704 -36.58 -2.98 -0.48
C ALA A 704 -38.02 -3.52 -0.31
N THR A 705 -38.97 -3.07 -1.12
CA THR A 705 -40.36 -3.59 -1.11
C THR A 705 -40.42 -5.01 -1.63
N ASP A 706 -39.68 -5.32 -2.69
CA ASP A 706 -39.57 -6.66 -3.27
C ASP A 706 -38.90 -7.62 -2.26
N ILE A 707 -37.87 -7.16 -1.54
CA ILE A 707 -37.17 -7.96 -0.52
C ILE A 707 -38.10 -8.26 0.67
N ARG A 708 -38.91 -7.30 1.16
CA ARG A 708 -39.93 -7.55 2.18
C ARG A 708 -40.94 -8.62 1.72
N ALA A 709 -41.42 -8.53 0.48
CA ALA A 709 -42.33 -9.53 -0.09
C ALA A 709 -41.67 -10.92 -0.20
N MET A 710 -40.37 -10.99 -0.45
CA MET A 710 -39.65 -12.27 -0.42
C MET A 710 -39.56 -12.85 0.99
N HIS A 711 -39.29 -12.04 2.02
CA HIS A 711 -39.27 -12.51 3.41
C HIS A 711 -40.64 -13.03 3.86
N GLN A 712 -41.72 -12.35 3.48
CA GLN A 712 -43.10 -12.83 3.73
C GLN A 712 -43.38 -14.20 3.11
N ARG A 713 -42.71 -14.53 1.98
CA ARG A 713 -42.92 -15.79 1.26
C ARG A 713 -41.97 -16.91 1.69
N TYR A 714 -40.70 -16.59 1.95
CA TYR A 714 -39.62 -17.57 2.12
C TYR A 714 -39.07 -17.65 3.56
N GLY A 715 -39.50 -16.76 4.45
CA GLY A 715 -39.08 -16.72 5.85
C GLY A 715 -37.90 -15.77 6.13
N ASP A 716 -37.21 -15.98 7.25
CA ASP A 716 -36.23 -15.01 7.77
C ASP A 716 -34.90 -15.00 7.02
N TYR A 717 -34.55 -16.10 6.35
CA TYR A 717 -33.29 -16.24 5.61
C TYR A 717 -33.58 -16.51 4.13
N VAL A 718 -33.35 -15.51 3.29
CA VAL A 718 -33.72 -15.58 1.87
C VAL A 718 -32.49 -15.43 0.99
N ARG A 719 -32.29 -16.38 0.07
CA ARG A 719 -31.27 -16.29 -0.98
C ARG A 719 -31.71 -15.27 -2.04
N THR A 720 -31.07 -14.11 -2.04
CA THR A 720 -31.39 -12.97 -2.92
C THR A 720 -30.39 -12.80 -4.06
N GLY A 721 -29.28 -13.55 -4.04
CA GLY A 721 -28.30 -13.60 -5.11
C GLY A 721 -27.54 -14.93 -5.17
N PRO A 722 -26.63 -15.12 -6.15
CA PRO A 722 -25.87 -16.36 -6.31
C PRO A 722 -25.07 -16.76 -5.08
N ARG A 723 -24.55 -15.77 -4.35
CA ARG A 723 -23.83 -15.92 -3.08
C ARG A 723 -24.36 -14.97 -1.99
N GLU A 724 -25.61 -14.53 -2.08
CA GLU A 724 -26.16 -13.50 -1.19
C GLU A 724 -27.41 -13.97 -0.45
N ILE A 725 -27.44 -13.69 0.85
CA ILE A 725 -28.53 -14.00 1.77
C ILE A 725 -29.00 -12.71 2.46
N SER A 726 -30.28 -12.41 2.36
CA SER A 726 -30.94 -11.39 3.19
C SER A 726 -31.46 -12.02 4.47
N ILE A 727 -31.18 -11.38 5.61
CA ILE A 727 -31.43 -11.91 6.95
C ILE A 727 -32.36 -10.97 7.71
N LEU A 728 -33.62 -11.36 7.88
CA LEU A 728 -34.63 -10.63 8.66
C LEU A 728 -34.68 -11.16 10.09
N ASN A 729 -33.55 -11.04 10.80
CA ASN A 729 -33.42 -11.40 12.21
C ASN A 729 -32.60 -10.31 12.94
N PRO A 730 -33.12 -9.68 14.02
CA PRO A 730 -32.41 -8.63 14.74
C PRO A 730 -31.10 -9.09 15.40
N ASN A 731 -30.97 -10.36 15.77
CA ASN A 731 -29.71 -10.93 16.29
C ASN A 731 -28.57 -10.93 15.27
N ALA A 732 -28.87 -10.75 13.97
CA ALA A 732 -27.85 -10.60 12.94
C ALA A 732 -27.16 -9.23 12.97
N ILE A 733 -27.80 -8.19 13.54
CA ILE A 733 -27.27 -6.82 13.58
C ILE A 733 -25.89 -6.75 14.26
N PRO A 734 -25.71 -7.24 15.51
CA PRO A 734 -24.39 -7.20 16.16
C PRO A 734 -23.35 -8.10 15.46
N ILE A 735 -23.78 -9.18 14.82
CA ILE A 735 -22.87 -10.12 14.11
C ILE A 735 -22.35 -9.51 12.81
N LEU A 736 -23.20 -8.80 12.06
CA LEU A 736 -22.84 -8.21 10.77
C LEU A 736 -22.23 -6.82 10.93
N TYR A 737 -22.77 -6.01 11.84
CA TYR A 737 -22.47 -4.59 11.95
C TYR A 737 -21.85 -4.19 13.29
N GLY A 738 -21.86 -5.04 14.32
CA GLY A 738 -21.36 -4.70 15.65
C GLY A 738 -19.86 -4.39 15.68
N ALA A 739 -19.39 -3.81 16.79
CA ALA A 739 -17.99 -3.39 16.95
C ALA A 739 -16.99 -4.57 16.85
N ARG A 740 -17.42 -5.78 17.19
CA ARG A 740 -16.64 -7.03 17.11
C ARG A 740 -16.98 -7.89 15.87
N SER A 741 -17.72 -7.34 14.91
CA SER A 741 -18.05 -8.05 13.67
C SER A 741 -16.76 -8.42 12.94
N GLN A 742 -16.66 -9.70 12.57
CA GLN A 742 -15.60 -10.18 11.67
C GLN A 742 -15.99 -10.07 10.19
N CYS A 743 -17.21 -9.57 9.90
CA CYS A 743 -17.67 -9.40 8.53
C CYS A 743 -17.08 -8.13 7.92
N THR A 744 -16.54 -8.23 6.71
CA THR A 744 -15.99 -7.08 5.97
C THR A 744 -17.02 -6.46 5.04
N LYS A 745 -16.76 -5.28 4.49
CA LYS A 745 -17.61 -4.68 3.45
C LYS A 745 -17.60 -5.54 2.19
N GLY A 746 -18.77 -5.71 1.55
CA GLY A 746 -18.90 -6.49 0.31
C GLY A 746 -18.36 -5.78 -0.95
N PRO A 747 -18.39 -6.44 -2.12
CA PRO A 747 -17.80 -5.92 -3.38
C PRO A 747 -18.42 -4.63 -3.94
N TRP A 748 -19.62 -4.24 -3.49
CA TRP A 748 -20.27 -2.99 -3.91
C TRP A 748 -19.46 -1.74 -3.54
N TYR A 749 -18.69 -1.81 -2.45
CA TYR A 749 -17.85 -0.70 -1.99
C TYR A 749 -16.58 -0.49 -2.85
N ASP A 750 -16.28 -1.40 -3.78
CA ASP A 750 -15.18 -1.27 -4.74
C ASP A 750 -15.63 -0.73 -6.10
N HIS A 751 -16.71 0.04 -6.19
CA HIS A 751 -17.19 0.52 -7.50
C HIS A 751 -16.25 1.54 -8.14
N ASP A 752 -15.47 2.28 -7.34
CA ASP A 752 -14.40 3.15 -7.83
C ASP A 752 -13.08 2.38 -7.91
N ILE A 753 -12.93 1.60 -8.99
CA ILE A 753 -11.72 0.81 -9.25
C ILE A 753 -10.58 1.62 -9.87
N MET A 754 -10.80 2.90 -10.17
CA MET A 754 -9.75 3.80 -10.66
C MET A 754 -8.91 4.37 -9.52
N MET A 755 -9.46 4.37 -8.30
CA MET A 755 -8.74 4.79 -7.09
C MET A 755 -8.11 3.60 -6.37
N LYS A 756 -6.87 3.79 -5.92
CA LYS A 756 -6.24 2.88 -4.95
C LYS A 756 -7.05 2.86 -3.66
N GLU A 757 -6.93 1.79 -2.87
CA GLU A 757 -7.65 1.67 -1.60
C GLU A 757 -7.38 2.87 -0.67
N GLU A 758 -6.15 3.37 -0.61
CA GLU A 758 -5.74 4.56 0.14
C GLU A 758 -6.40 5.87 -0.29
N ASP A 759 -6.76 6.01 -1.59
CA ASP A 759 -7.30 7.24 -2.19
C ASP A 759 -8.84 7.33 -2.11
N LYS A 760 -9.52 6.22 -1.79
CA LYS A 760 -10.98 6.16 -1.66
C LYS A 760 -11.47 7.02 -0.50
N SER A 761 -12.76 7.34 -0.42
CA SER A 761 -13.32 7.97 0.79
C SER A 761 -13.45 6.95 1.94
N VAL A 762 -13.48 7.42 3.19
CA VAL A 762 -13.65 6.55 4.38
C VAL A 762 -14.85 5.59 4.25
N PHE A 763 -15.92 6.05 3.61
CA PHE A 763 -17.11 5.25 3.38
C PHE A 763 -16.85 4.02 2.49
N LEU A 764 -15.93 4.09 1.54
CA LEU A 764 -15.66 3.02 0.57
C LEU A 764 -14.59 2.02 1.02
N LEU A 765 -13.76 2.38 2.00
CA LEU A 765 -12.67 1.52 2.51
C LEU A 765 -13.18 0.16 2.99
N ARG A 766 -12.63 -0.91 2.40
CA ARG A 766 -12.85 -2.32 2.77
C ARG A 766 -11.77 -2.85 3.71
N ASP A 767 -10.56 -2.29 3.66
CA ASP A 767 -9.50 -2.58 4.64
C ASP A 767 -9.91 -2.07 6.04
N PRO A 768 -10.12 -2.96 7.02
CA PRO A 768 -10.52 -2.57 8.38
C PRO A 768 -9.51 -1.67 9.08
N SER A 769 -8.21 -1.85 8.82
CA SER A 769 -7.13 -1.14 9.50
C SER A 769 -7.03 0.31 9.02
N LEU A 770 -6.99 0.52 7.70
CA LEU A 770 -7.01 1.83 7.06
C LEU A 770 -8.33 2.56 7.36
N HIS A 771 -9.46 1.85 7.31
CA HIS A 771 -10.74 2.42 7.74
C HIS A 771 -10.69 2.91 9.19
N SER A 772 -10.24 2.08 10.12
CA SER A 772 -10.15 2.46 11.54
C SER A 772 -9.27 3.70 11.75
N PHE A 773 -8.13 3.77 11.07
CA PHE A 773 -7.22 4.92 11.14
C PHE A 773 -7.90 6.20 10.65
N ARG A 774 -8.41 6.21 9.42
CA ARG A 774 -9.04 7.41 8.85
C ARG A 774 -10.34 7.77 9.54
N ARG A 775 -11.06 6.78 10.07
CA ARG A 775 -12.26 7.01 10.86
C ARG A 775 -11.98 7.77 12.15
N ARG A 776 -10.88 7.48 12.85
CA ARG A 776 -10.48 8.25 14.05
C ARG A 776 -10.23 9.72 13.75
N ILE A 777 -9.64 10.03 12.60
CA ILE A 777 -9.43 11.43 12.17
C ILE A 777 -10.78 12.11 11.94
N LEU A 778 -11.66 11.45 11.19
CA LEU A 778 -12.99 11.95 10.88
C LEU A 778 -13.84 12.18 12.15
N ASP A 779 -13.82 11.25 13.10
CA ASP A 779 -14.64 11.31 14.33
C ASP A 779 -14.32 12.54 15.20
N ARG A 780 -13.13 13.15 15.10
CA ARG A 780 -12.81 14.41 15.80
C ARG A 780 -13.74 15.55 15.38
N GLY A 781 -14.02 15.64 14.07
CA GLY A 781 -14.98 16.59 13.50
C GLY A 781 -16.45 16.29 13.81
N PHE A 782 -16.75 15.14 14.42
CA PHE A 782 -18.10 14.77 14.87
C PHE A 782 -18.21 14.70 16.41
N SER A 783 -17.19 15.14 17.14
CA SER A 783 -17.20 15.16 18.60
C SER A 783 -18.23 16.16 19.15
N SER A 784 -18.78 15.90 20.34
CA SER A 784 -19.75 16.81 20.98
C SER A 784 -19.25 18.24 21.13
N LYS A 785 -17.92 18.43 21.29
CA LYS A 785 -17.29 19.74 21.33
C LYS A 785 -17.37 20.44 19.98
N ALA A 786 -16.95 19.76 18.91
CA ALA A 786 -17.02 20.31 17.54
C ALA A 786 -18.46 20.65 17.13
N LEU A 787 -19.43 19.81 17.50
CA LEU A 787 -20.85 20.07 17.21
C LEU A 787 -21.39 21.35 17.84
N ALA A 788 -20.93 21.69 19.05
CA ALA A 788 -21.34 22.93 19.72
C ALA A 788 -20.88 24.17 18.93
N ASP A 789 -19.73 24.11 18.26
CA ASP A 789 -19.21 25.19 17.41
C ASP A 789 -20.00 25.33 16.10
N TYR A 790 -20.65 24.24 15.64
CA TYR A 790 -21.40 24.22 14.38
C TYR A 790 -22.86 24.66 14.56
N GLU A 791 -23.41 24.49 15.76
CA GLU A 791 -24.83 24.77 16.08
C GLU A 791 -25.30 26.18 15.66
N PRO A 792 -24.57 27.28 15.91
CA PRO A 792 -25.00 28.61 15.48
C PRO A 792 -25.16 28.72 13.96
N ARG A 793 -24.34 28.00 13.19
CA ARG A 793 -24.40 28.00 11.73
C ARG A 793 -25.59 27.21 11.21
N ILE A 794 -25.87 26.06 11.81
CA ILE A 794 -27.09 25.29 11.51
C ILE A 794 -28.31 26.19 11.77
N GLN A 795 -28.34 26.88 12.90
CA GLN A 795 -29.43 27.80 13.24
C GLN A 795 -29.55 28.98 12.26
N GLU A 796 -28.44 29.51 11.74
CA GLU A 796 -28.46 30.53 10.68
C GLU A 796 -29.21 30.03 9.43
N VAL A 797 -28.90 28.82 8.96
CA VAL A 797 -29.55 28.24 7.77
C VAL A 797 -31.02 27.90 8.06
N VAL A 798 -31.35 27.45 9.28
CA VAL A 798 -32.75 27.25 9.71
C VAL A 798 -33.52 28.57 9.65
N ASN A 799 -32.95 29.66 10.15
CA ASN A 799 -33.59 30.98 10.11
C ASN A 799 -33.81 31.45 8.66
N ASN A 800 -32.86 31.20 7.77
CA ASN A 800 -33.01 31.50 6.34
C ASN A 800 -34.13 30.67 5.69
N LEU A 801 -34.24 29.38 6.04
CA LEU A 801 -35.32 28.52 5.56
C LEU A 801 -36.69 29.01 6.04
N ILE A 802 -36.80 29.31 7.34
CA ILE A 802 -38.05 29.82 7.93
C ILE A 802 -38.44 31.16 7.33
N LYS A 803 -37.49 32.06 7.07
CA LYS A 803 -37.74 33.32 6.36
C LYS A 803 -38.26 33.07 4.95
N ALA A 804 -37.63 32.17 4.19
CA ALA A 804 -38.08 31.82 2.85
C ALA A 804 -39.50 31.23 2.84
N PHE A 805 -39.86 30.46 3.87
CA PHE A 805 -41.21 29.94 4.09
C PHE A 805 -42.22 31.02 4.49
N ASP A 806 -41.85 31.97 5.36
CA ASP A 806 -42.70 33.11 5.72
C ASP A 806 -43.07 33.95 4.48
N GLU A 807 -42.09 34.26 3.63
CA GLU A 807 -42.27 35.02 2.38
C GLU A 807 -43.20 34.33 1.39
N ARG A 808 -43.35 33.01 1.50
CA ARG A 808 -44.16 32.15 0.63
C ARG A 808 -45.41 31.61 1.33
N SER A 809 -45.72 32.12 2.53
CA SER A 809 -46.87 31.67 3.31
C SER A 809 -48.15 31.79 2.49
N GLY A 810 -48.93 30.70 2.44
CA GLY A 810 -50.17 30.57 1.67
C GLY A 810 -49.98 30.18 0.20
N THR A 811 -48.75 30.06 -0.29
CA THR A 811 -48.45 29.59 -1.66
C THR A 811 -47.96 28.14 -1.66
N PRO A 812 -48.31 27.32 -2.68
CA PRO A 812 -47.75 25.98 -2.83
C PRO A 812 -46.24 26.02 -3.09
N ILE A 813 -45.49 25.22 -2.33
CA ILE A 813 -44.05 25.02 -2.53
C ILE A 813 -43.72 23.52 -2.58
N ASN A 814 -42.63 23.15 -3.26
CA ASN A 814 -42.10 21.78 -3.20
C ASN A 814 -41.22 21.62 -1.96
N LEU A 815 -41.77 21.04 -0.90
CA LEU A 815 -41.07 20.84 0.37
C LEU A 815 -39.80 20.00 0.21
N THR A 816 -39.83 18.96 -0.64
CA THR A 816 -38.68 18.08 -0.89
C THR A 816 -37.46 18.87 -1.37
N ASP A 817 -37.66 19.79 -2.32
CA ASP A 817 -36.57 20.59 -2.88
C ASP A 817 -36.03 21.58 -1.82
N TRP A 818 -36.93 22.27 -1.11
CA TRP A 818 -36.55 23.26 -0.08
C TRP A 818 -35.79 22.65 1.10
N ILE A 819 -36.21 21.47 1.56
CA ILE A 819 -35.49 20.73 2.60
C ILE A 819 -34.14 20.25 2.07
N SER A 820 -34.06 19.82 0.80
CA SER A 820 -32.78 19.50 0.16
C SER A 820 -31.85 20.72 0.15
N TYR A 821 -32.34 21.88 -0.31
CA TYR A 821 -31.57 23.13 -0.34
C TYR A 821 -31.04 23.50 1.05
N PHE A 822 -31.88 23.36 2.08
CA PHE A 822 -31.47 23.56 3.47
C PHE A 822 -30.32 22.64 3.85
N THR A 823 -30.43 21.32 3.63
CA THR A 823 -29.40 20.37 4.07
C THR A 823 -28.09 20.49 3.29
N PHE A 824 -28.12 20.93 2.03
CA PHE A 824 -26.92 21.25 1.27
C PHE A 824 -26.25 22.54 1.78
N ASP A 825 -27.01 23.61 2.03
CA ASP A 825 -26.48 24.83 2.65
C ASP A 825 -25.95 24.56 4.07
N ALA A 826 -26.67 23.79 4.88
CA ALA A 826 -26.26 23.41 6.23
C ALA A 826 -24.95 22.62 6.22
N MET A 827 -24.84 21.58 5.37
CA MET A 827 -23.58 20.84 5.25
C MET A 827 -22.46 21.69 4.65
N GLY A 828 -22.73 22.65 3.75
CA GLY A 828 -21.73 23.62 3.31
C GLY A 828 -21.16 24.42 4.49
N ARG A 829 -22.02 24.87 5.39
CA ARG A 829 -21.62 25.63 6.60
C ARG A 829 -20.93 24.76 7.64
N VAL A 830 -21.40 23.54 7.87
CA VAL A 830 -20.84 22.61 8.86
C VAL A 830 -19.50 22.01 8.37
N ALA A 831 -19.41 21.67 7.09
CA ALA A 831 -18.23 21.02 6.53
C ALA A 831 -17.12 22.01 6.16
N TYR A 832 -17.44 23.20 5.64
CA TYR A 832 -16.44 24.14 5.11
C TYR A 832 -16.57 25.58 5.60
N ASP A 833 -17.58 25.90 6.40
CA ASP A 833 -17.97 27.29 6.68
C ASP A 833 -18.24 28.09 5.38
N GLN A 834 -18.87 27.44 4.40
CA GLN A 834 -19.23 28.02 3.10
C GLN A 834 -20.73 27.90 2.83
N ASP A 835 -21.29 28.88 2.12
CA ASP A 835 -22.71 28.90 1.76
C ASP A 835 -22.87 28.57 0.28
N PHE A 836 -23.68 27.56 -0.07
CA PHE A 836 -24.10 27.38 -1.46
C PHE A 836 -25.17 28.41 -1.86
N GLY A 837 -25.86 29.02 -0.89
CA GLY A 837 -26.91 30.00 -1.11
C GLY A 837 -28.15 29.40 -1.78
N MET A 838 -28.39 28.09 -1.66
CA MET A 838 -29.50 27.41 -2.30
C MET A 838 -30.84 27.85 -1.71
N VAL A 839 -30.94 27.98 -0.37
CA VAL A 839 -32.16 28.46 0.31
C VAL A 839 -32.44 29.91 -0.05
N LYS A 840 -31.41 30.77 -0.09
CA LYS A 840 -31.55 32.19 -0.43
C LYS A 840 -32.06 32.38 -1.86
N ARG A 841 -31.55 31.59 -2.81
CA ARG A 841 -31.97 31.61 -4.22
C ARG A 841 -33.28 30.87 -4.47
N GLY A 842 -33.62 29.89 -3.63
CA GLY A 842 -34.70 28.94 -3.87
C GLY A 842 -34.41 27.99 -5.04
N GLN A 843 -33.13 27.68 -5.28
CA GLN A 843 -32.65 26.86 -6.39
C GLN A 843 -31.46 26.00 -5.97
N GLY A 844 -31.47 24.71 -6.33
CA GLY A 844 -30.43 23.73 -6.00
C GLY A 844 -29.20 23.78 -6.91
N ILE A 845 -28.74 24.97 -7.27
CA ILE A 845 -27.68 25.17 -8.27
C ILE A 845 -26.30 25.30 -7.62
N VAL A 846 -25.33 24.56 -8.15
CA VAL A 846 -23.91 24.68 -7.82
C VAL A 846 -23.17 25.20 -9.06
N GLU A 847 -22.46 26.31 -8.90
CA GLU A 847 -21.69 26.97 -9.96
C GLU A 847 -20.23 27.11 -9.55
N ILE A 848 -19.33 26.73 -10.45
CA ILE A 848 -17.88 26.92 -10.30
C ILE A 848 -17.21 27.00 -11.67
N ASP A 849 -16.31 27.97 -11.87
CA ASP A 849 -15.49 28.13 -13.08
C ASP A 849 -16.27 28.09 -14.41
N GLY A 850 -17.49 28.66 -14.42
CA GLY A 850 -18.37 28.68 -15.59
C GLY A 850 -19.11 27.36 -15.87
N GLN A 851 -18.95 26.34 -15.02
CA GLN A 851 -19.75 25.13 -15.02
C GLN A 851 -20.89 25.22 -14.03
N THR A 852 -22.05 24.70 -14.40
CA THR A 852 -23.26 24.67 -13.58
C THR A 852 -23.76 23.23 -13.46
N THR A 853 -24.07 22.79 -12.25
CA THR A 853 -24.81 21.55 -12.00
C THR A 853 -25.92 21.81 -10.99
N SER A 854 -26.80 20.82 -10.80
CA SER A 854 -27.93 20.92 -9.88
C SER A 854 -28.04 19.69 -9.00
N VAL A 855 -28.68 19.84 -7.83
CA VAL A 855 -29.03 18.71 -6.96
C VAL A 855 -29.90 17.69 -7.71
N GLU A 856 -30.77 18.16 -8.59
CA GLU A 856 -31.61 17.31 -9.43
C GLU A 856 -30.76 16.46 -10.41
N THR A 857 -29.75 17.06 -11.04
CA THR A 857 -28.78 16.34 -11.88
C THR A 857 -28.02 15.27 -11.08
N LEU A 858 -27.65 15.58 -9.83
CA LEU A 858 -27.01 14.63 -8.92
C LEU A 858 -27.95 13.44 -8.64
N HIS A 859 -29.21 13.70 -8.31
CA HIS A 859 -30.22 12.68 -8.05
C HIS A 859 -30.56 11.81 -9.27
N GLU A 860 -30.53 12.37 -10.49
CA GLU A 860 -30.71 11.59 -11.72
C GLU A 860 -29.57 10.59 -11.95
N MET A 861 -28.32 10.98 -11.66
CA MET A 861 -27.15 10.10 -11.84
C MET A 861 -27.15 8.92 -10.88
N ILE A 862 -27.55 9.14 -9.62
CA ILE A 862 -27.56 8.07 -8.61
C ILE A 862 -28.64 7.00 -8.87
N LYS A 863 -29.62 7.26 -9.76
CA LYS A 863 -30.59 6.23 -10.19
C LYS A 863 -29.92 4.99 -10.80
N LEU A 864 -28.80 5.18 -11.49
CA LEU A 864 -28.04 4.07 -12.04
C LEU A 864 -27.55 3.12 -10.94
N PHE A 865 -27.14 3.66 -9.78
CA PHE A 865 -26.76 2.86 -8.62
C PHE A 865 -27.94 2.09 -8.03
N GLY A 866 -29.16 2.66 -8.04
CA GLY A 866 -30.37 1.95 -7.61
C GLY A 866 -30.72 0.74 -8.49
N ILE A 867 -30.46 0.83 -9.80
CA ILE A 867 -30.74 -0.26 -10.75
C ILE A 867 -29.62 -1.30 -10.77
N LEU A 868 -28.37 -0.84 -10.89
CA LEU A 868 -27.20 -1.70 -11.11
C LEU A 868 -26.46 -2.04 -9.82
N GLY A 869 -26.86 -1.50 -8.67
CA GLY A 869 -26.25 -1.80 -7.36
C GLY A 869 -26.13 -3.31 -7.07
N PRO A 870 -27.13 -4.15 -7.41
CA PRO A 870 -27.01 -5.60 -7.29
C PRO A 870 -25.97 -6.24 -8.22
N VAL A 871 -25.46 -5.53 -9.23
CA VAL A 871 -24.49 -6.01 -10.23
C VAL A 871 -23.22 -5.14 -10.20
N PRO A 872 -22.41 -5.15 -9.12
CA PRO A 872 -21.30 -4.21 -8.94
C PRO A 872 -20.28 -4.20 -10.06
N TRP A 873 -19.95 -5.36 -10.64
CA TRP A 873 -19.00 -5.46 -11.75
C TRP A 873 -19.46 -4.69 -13.00
N LEU A 874 -20.77 -4.54 -13.22
CA LEU A 874 -21.32 -3.79 -14.34
C LEU A 874 -21.40 -2.29 -14.06
N ILE A 875 -21.49 -1.86 -12.80
CA ILE A 875 -21.31 -0.44 -12.44
C ILE A 875 -19.87 -0.03 -12.71
N LYS A 876 -18.93 -0.83 -12.19
CA LYS A 876 -17.51 -0.67 -12.51
C LYS A 876 -17.38 -0.57 -14.03
N MET A 877 -18.04 -1.52 -14.74
CA MET A 877 -18.40 -1.60 -16.18
C MET A 877 -18.37 -0.26 -16.93
N ILE A 878 -19.23 0.60 -16.40
CA ILE A 878 -19.67 1.84 -17.00
C ILE A 878 -18.75 2.98 -16.58
N ILE A 879 -18.29 2.99 -15.32
CA ILE A 879 -17.39 4.02 -14.79
C ILE A 879 -16.07 4.06 -15.57
N GLN A 880 -15.49 2.90 -15.91
CA GLN A 880 -14.22 2.86 -16.68
C GLN A 880 -14.36 3.40 -18.13
N MET A 881 -15.57 3.52 -18.67
CA MET A 881 -15.80 4.01 -20.03
C MET A 881 -15.66 5.55 -20.14
N ASN A 882 -15.44 6.25 -19.01
CA ASN A 882 -15.24 7.70 -18.93
C ASN A 882 -16.23 8.51 -19.77
N LEU A 883 -17.50 8.09 -19.78
CA LEU A 883 -18.58 8.85 -20.40
C LEU A 883 -18.75 10.18 -19.64
N SER A 884 -19.21 11.24 -20.33
CA SER A 884 -19.37 12.59 -19.79
C SER A 884 -19.84 12.59 -18.33
N ASN A 885 -19.12 13.28 -17.44
CA ASN A 885 -19.37 13.29 -16.01
C ASN A 885 -20.09 14.59 -15.55
N PRO A 886 -21.42 14.62 -15.51
CA PRO A 886 -22.18 15.80 -15.08
C PRO A 886 -22.07 16.11 -13.57
N LEU A 887 -21.38 15.27 -12.79
CA LEU A 887 -21.00 15.56 -11.40
C LEU A 887 -19.67 16.33 -11.30
N ALA A 888 -18.98 16.57 -12.42
CA ALA A 888 -17.68 17.24 -12.44
C ALA A 888 -17.72 18.59 -11.73
N ALA A 889 -18.73 19.44 -11.99
CA ALA A 889 -18.86 20.74 -11.33
C ALA A 889 -19.04 20.63 -9.81
N PHE A 890 -19.80 19.63 -9.33
CA PHE A 890 -19.99 19.41 -7.89
C PHE A 890 -18.69 18.93 -7.22
N HIS A 891 -18.03 17.92 -7.80
CA HIS A 891 -16.73 17.46 -7.32
C HIS A 891 -15.69 18.57 -7.36
N GLN A 892 -15.67 19.37 -8.42
CA GLN A 892 -14.77 20.53 -8.55
C GLN A 892 -15.04 21.54 -7.46
N TRP A 893 -16.30 21.84 -7.13
CA TRP A 893 -16.64 22.71 -6.01
C TRP A 893 -16.09 22.17 -4.68
N CYS A 894 -16.36 20.91 -4.33
CA CYS A 894 -15.85 20.29 -3.10
C CYS A 894 -14.32 20.28 -3.05
N HIS A 895 -13.67 19.96 -4.17
CA HIS A 895 -12.22 19.93 -4.27
C HIS A 895 -11.61 21.32 -4.16
N HIS A 896 -12.21 22.31 -4.82
CA HIS A 896 -11.76 23.68 -4.79
C HIS A 896 -11.87 24.27 -3.38
N THR A 897 -13.02 24.09 -2.73
CA THR A 897 -13.25 24.55 -1.35
C THR A 897 -12.28 23.90 -0.36
N MET A 898 -12.05 22.59 -0.47
CA MET A 898 -11.07 21.89 0.37
C MET A 898 -9.64 22.41 0.16
N LYS A 899 -9.24 22.62 -1.10
CA LYS A 899 -7.92 23.19 -1.43
C LYS A 899 -7.75 24.60 -0.90
N GLN A 900 -8.75 25.46 -1.05
CA GLN A 900 -8.72 26.81 -0.48
C GLN A 900 -8.58 26.78 1.05
N LYS A 901 -9.30 25.87 1.72
CA LYS A 901 -9.20 25.67 3.16
C LYS A 901 -7.79 25.25 3.55
N GLN A 902 -7.25 24.25 2.86
CA GLN A 902 -5.88 23.77 3.05
C GLN A 902 -4.84 24.88 2.90
N GLN A 903 -4.96 25.72 1.87
CA GLN A 903 -4.03 26.83 1.62
C GLN A 903 -4.04 27.91 2.71
N LYS A 904 -5.19 28.12 3.38
CA LYS A 904 -5.37 29.18 4.39
C LYS A 904 -5.17 28.68 5.83
N PHE A 905 -5.20 27.36 6.06
CA PHE A 905 -5.17 26.79 7.40
C PHE A 905 -3.74 26.65 7.92
N ASN A 906 -3.46 27.29 9.06
CA ASN A 906 -2.19 27.17 9.77
C ASN A 906 -2.41 26.31 11.04
N PRO A 907 -1.79 25.12 11.16
CA PRO A 907 -2.00 24.21 12.30
C PRO A 907 -1.74 24.82 13.68
N SER A 908 -0.82 25.79 13.79
CA SER A 908 -0.39 26.40 15.05
C SER A 908 -1.29 27.54 15.52
N THR A 909 -2.05 28.17 14.62
CA THR A 909 -2.80 29.40 14.91
C THR A 909 -4.26 29.37 14.49
N SER A 910 -4.64 28.50 13.56
CA SER A 910 -6.00 28.41 13.05
C SER A 910 -6.87 27.57 13.99
N HIS A 911 -8.01 28.12 14.39
CA HIS A 911 -9.03 27.39 15.12
C HIS A 911 -9.79 26.42 14.21
N HIS A 912 -10.22 25.28 14.76
CA HIS A 912 -11.06 24.32 14.04
C HIS A 912 -12.48 24.84 13.89
N THR A 913 -12.74 25.58 12.82
CA THR A 913 -14.04 26.23 12.60
C THR A 913 -15.10 25.28 12.06
N ASP A 914 -14.74 24.20 11.38
CA ASP A 914 -15.64 23.31 10.61
C ASP A 914 -15.02 21.91 10.46
N MET A 915 -15.73 20.96 9.87
CA MET A 915 -15.22 19.58 9.74
C MET A 915 -13.97 19.49 8.85
N ALA A 916 -13.91 20.27 7.77
CA ALA A 916 -12.75 20.29 6.89
C ALA A 916 -11.50 20.79 7.62
N SER A 917 -11.63 21.75 8.53
CA SER A 917 -10.54 22.19 9.40
C SER A 917 -9.90 21.03 10.17
N TRP A 918 -10.68 20.06 10.66
CA TRP A 918 -10.14 18.88 11.36
C TRP A 918 -9.38 17.94 10.41
N LEU A 919 -9.93 17.70 9.22
CA LEU A 919 -9.28 16.86 8.20
C LEU A 919 -8.01 17.50 7.66
N VAL A 920 -8.05 18.81 7.39
CA VAL A 920 -6.92 19.62 6.91
C VAL A 920 -5.86 19.74 8.00
N HIS A 921 -6.24 20.00 9.26
CA HIS A 921 -5.28 20.01 10.36
C HIS A 921 -4.56 18.67 10.41
N SER A 922 -5.27 17.54 10.43
CA SER A 922 -4.62 16.23 10.47
C SER A 922 -3.74 16.00 9.24
N PHE A 923 -4.20 16.40 8.05
CA PHE A 923 -3.43 16.25 6.81
C PHE A 923 -2.15 17.09 6.84
N ILE A 924 -2.24 18.37 7.19
CA ILE A 924 -1.09 19.28 7.25
C ILE A 924 -0.19 18.88 8.41
N HIS A 925 -0.71 18.59 9.60
CA HIS A 925 0.08 18.14 10.74
C HIS A 925 0.85 16.87 10.40
N ASN A 926 0.20 15.88 9.78
CA ASN A 926 0.86 14.66 9.31
C ASN A 926 1.84 14.92 8.15
N ALA A 927 1.64 16.00 7.38
CA ALA A 927 2.50 16.41 6.26
C ALA A 927 3.68 17.33 6.69
N SER A 928 3.53 18.08 7.77
CA SER A 928 4.54 18.97 8.36
C SER A 928 5.39 18.25 9.40
N SER A 929 4.86 17.20 10.02
CA SER A 929 5.67 16.12 10.61
C SER A 929 6.35 15.25 9.54
N SER A 930 6.10 15.52 8.25
CA SER A 930 6.72 14.85 7.11
C SER A 930 7.50 15.81 6.19
N SER A 931 8.09 16.89 6.74
CA SER A 931 9.16 17.65 6.06
C SER A 931 10.53 16.94 6.10
N SER A 932 10.60 15.80 6.80
CA SER A 932 11.42 14.65 6.40
C SER A 932 10.48 13.64 5.73
N PRO A 933 10.91 12.81 4.76
CA PRO A 933 10.17 11.59 4.39
C PRO A 933 10.21 10.60 5.56
N SER A 934 9.61 11.00 6.69
CA SER A 934 9.50 10.27 7.93
C SER A 934 8.64 9.04 7.70
N SER A 935 8.98 8.03 8.48
CA SER A 935 8.43 6.69 8.42
C SER A 935 6.99 6.63 8.87
N SER A 936 6.45 5.41 8.81
CA SER A 936 5.08 5.05 9.14
C SER A 936 4.13 5.33 7.97
N SER A 937 4.10 4.43 7.01
CA SER A 937 3.39 3.18 7.24
C SER A 937 3.59 2.31 6.01
N SER A 938 3.31 1.01 6.16
CA SER A 938 2.70 0.24 5.07
C SER A 938 1.92 1.20 4.13
N PRO A 939 2.04 1.11 2.79
CA PRO A 939 1.32 2.01 1.87
C PRO A 939 -0.18 2.22 2.22
N THR A 940 -0.73 1.33 3.05
CA THR A 940 -2.03 1.35 3.71
C THR A 940 -2.31 2.33 4.87
N LYS A 941 -1.43 3.26 5.34
CA LYS A 941 -1.83 4.23 6.41
C LYS A 941 -1.40 5.69 6.23
N ARG A 942 -1.47 6.23 5.01
CA ARG A 942 -1.41 7.68 4.78
C ARG A 942 -2.77 8.26 4.39
N GLN A 943 -3.09 9.45 4.90
CA GLN A 943 -4.13 10.28 4.30
C GLN A 943 -3.50 10.93 3.05
N THR A 944 -3.77 10.39 1.86
CA THR A 944 -3.28 10.98 0.61
C THR A 944 -4.05 12.25 0.29
N HIS A 945 -3.47 13.12 -0.54
CA HIS A 945 -4.19 14.29 -1.03
C HIS A 945 -5.47 13.88 -1.80
N ALA A 946 -5.42 12.79 -2.58
CA ALA A 946 -6.60 12.24 -3.25
C ALA A 946 -7.66 11.78 -2.23
N SER A 947 -7.25 11.12 -1.15
CA SER A 947 -8.16 10.69 -0.07
C SER A 947 -8.86 11.86 0.64
N LEU A 948 -8.14 12.98 0.84
CA LEU A 948 -8.70 14.21 1.42
C LEU A 948 -9.76 14.83 0.49
N LEU A 949 -9.51 14.83 -0.83
CA LEU A 949 -10.48 15.28 -1.82
C LEU A 949 -11.69 14.33 -1.92
N SER A 950 -11.48 13.02 -1.84
CA SER A 950 -12.57 12.02 -1.81
C SER A 950 -13.44 12.15 -0.55
N ASP A 951 -12.84 12.39 0.62
CA ASP A 951 -13.58 12.65 1.87
C ASP A 951 -14.33 13.98 1.82
N SER A 952 -13.79 14.98 1.11
CA SER A 952 -14.46 16.25 0.85
C SER A 952 -15.85 16.03 0.23
N VAL A 953 -15.91 15.24 -0.85
CA VAL A 953 -17.18 14.91 -1.51
C VAL A 953 -18.11 14.11 -0.58
N LEU A 954 -17.56 13.17 0.20
CA LEU A 954 -18.31 12.36 1.14
C LEU A 954 -19.03 13.20 2.21
N LEU A 955 -18.37 14.22 2.77
CA LEU A 955 -18.93 15.06 3.83
C LEU A 955 -20.27 15.69 3.42
N ILE A 956 -20.34 16.27 2.22
CA ILE A 956 -21.55 16.91 1.73
C ILE A 956 -22.62 15.89 1.35
N ILE A 957 -22.31 14.94 0.46
CA ILE A 957 -23.32 14.02 -0.07
C ILE A 957 -23.95 13.16 1.03
N ALA A 958 -23.13 12.62 1.94
CA ALA A 958 -23.64 11.74 2.99
C ALA A 958 -24.52 12.49 4.01
N GLY A 959 -24.16 13.72 4.36
CA GLY A 959 -24.88 14.55 5.34
C GLY A 959 -26.18 15.13 4.79
N SER A 960 -26.18 15.58 3.53
CA SER A 960 -27.31 16.32 2.96
C SER A 960 -28.48 15.41 2.54
N ASP A 961 -28.25 14.43 1.65
CA ASP A 961 -29.33 13.61 1.08
C ASP A 961 -30.06 12.79 2.16
N THR A 962 -29.32 12.25 3.13
CA THR A 962 -29.90 11.40 4.17
C THR A 962 -30.79 12.19 5.13
N THR A 963 -30.30 13.35 5.59
CA THR A 963 -31.02 14.23 6.50
C THR A 963 -32.24 14.86 5.81
N SER A 964 -32.09 15.25 4.53
CA SER A 964 -33.20 15.79 3.74
C SER A 964 -34.36 14.81 3.65
N SER A 965 -34.03 13.53 3.39
CA SER A 965 -35.01 12.47 3.29
C SER A 965 -35.75 12.24 4.62
N ALA A 966 -35.03 12.25 5.74
CA ALA A 966 -35.60 12.08 7.07
C ALA A 966 -36.52 13.24 7.48
N ILE A 967 -36.08 14.50 7.29
CA ILE A 967 -36.88 15.70 7.59
C ILE A 967 -38.16 15.73 6.77
N THR A 968 -38.03 15.53 5.45
CA THR A 968 -39.19 15.53 4.53
C THR A 968 -40.22 14.47 4.93
N THR A 969 -39.75 13.27 5.29
CA THR A 969 -40.60 12.18 5.76
C THR A 969 -41.30 12.52 7.08
N ALA A 970 -40.58 13.09 8.05
CA ALA A 970 -41.14 13.48 9.33
C ALA A 970 -42.24 14.53 9.15
N LEU A 971 -41.96 15.59 8.38
CA LEU A 971 -42.95 16.64 8.09
C LEU A 971 -44.16 16.07 7.34
N TYR A 972 -43.97 15.24 6.32
CA TYR A 972 -45.06 14.58 5.60
C TYR A 972 -46.01 13.81 6.54
N HIS A 973 -45.46 12.97 7.42
CA HIS A 973 -46.30 12.19 8.34
C HIS A 973 -46.97 13.05 9.42
N LEU A 974 -46.30 14.09 9.91
CA LEU A 974 -46.88 15.05 10.86
C LEU A 974 -48.07 15.82 10.25
N CYS A 975 -47.97 16.25 8.99
CA CYS A 975 -49.08 16.91 8.29
C CYS A 975 -50.34 16.04 8.20
N ARG A 976 -50.16 14.72 8.18
CA ARG A 976 -51.24 13.74 8.07
C ARG A 976 -51.68 13.16 9.42
N SER A 977 -51.04 13.57 10.51
CA SER A 977 -51.28 13.02 11.85
C SER A 977 -51.58 14.15 12.84
N PRO A 978 -52.80 14.73 12.82
CA PRO A 978 -53.16 15.87 13.68
C PRO A 978 -52.91 15.60 15.17
N SER A 979 -53.18 14.37 15.62
CA SER A 979 -52.91 13.94 17.00
C SER A 979 -51.42 14.06 17.34
N ALA A 980 -50.54 13.44 16.55
CA ALA A 980 -49.10 13.49 16.77
C ALA A 980 -48.53 14.91 16.67
N LEU A 981 -49.02 15.71 15.72
CA LEU A 981 -48.65 17.11 15.59
C LEU A 981 -49.06 17.93 16.82
N SER A 982 -50.26 17.72 17.35
CA SER A 982 -50.73 18.41 18.56
C SER A 982 -49.89 18.05 19.79
N THR A 983 -49.58 16.77 19.98
CA THR A 983 -48.72 16.28 21.07
C THR A 983 -47.30 16.85 20.94
N LEU A 984 -46.75 16.87 19.73
CA LEU A 984 -45.43 17.45 19.49
C LEU A 984 -45.40 18.95 19.79
N ARG A 985 -46.40 19.71 19.33
CA ARG A 985 -46.51 21.15 19.62
C ARG A 985 -46.62 21.41 21.13
N ALA A 986 -47.41 20.61 21.85
CA ALA A 986 -47.52 20.73 23.31
C ALA A 986 -46.17 20.40 24.00
N ALA A 987 -45.47 19.37 23.54
CA ALA A 987 -44.16 18.99 24.07
C ALA A 987 -43.09 20.06 23.80
N LEU A 988 -43.12 20.71 22.62
CA LEU A 988 -42.22 21.81 22.28
C LEU A 988 -42.53 23.09 23.06
N ALA A 989 -43.81 23.41 23.26
CA ALA A 989 -44.23 24.58 24.05
C ALA A 989 -43.86 24.46 25.54
N ALA A 990 -43.65 23.24 26.04
CA ALA A 990 -43.21 22.97 27.41
C ALA A 990 -41.68 23.10 27.60
N LEU A 991 -40.90 23.29 26.53
CA LEU A 991 -39.46 23.49 26.63
C LEU A 991 -39.12 24.91 27.09
N PRO A 992 -37.99 25.11 27.81
CA PRO A 992 -37.59 26.43 28.28
C PRO A 992 -37.15 27.37 27.15
N ASP A 993 -36.59 26.82 26.07
CA ASP A 993 -36.17 27.54 24.87
C ASP A 993 -36.07 26.59 23.66
N THR A 994 -35.68 27.12 22.50
CA THR A 994 -35.48 26.36 21.25
C THR A 994 -34.01 26.03 20.97
N SER A 995 -33.13 26.05 21.98
CA SER A 995 -31.72 25.66 21.81
C SER A 995 -31.60 24.18 21.45
N SER A 996 -30.49 23.76 20.81
CA SER A 996 -30.27 22.34 20.48
C SER A 996 -30.33 21.45 21.72
N ARG A 997 -29.81 21.93 22.86
CA ARG A 997 -29.88 21.23 24.14
C ARG A 997 -31.33 20.99 24.59
N SER A 998 -32.18 22.01 24.54
CA SER A 998 -33.59 21.89 24.91
C SER A 998 -34.34 20.97 23.96
N LEU A 999 -34.12 21.10 22.65
CA LEU A 999 -34.73 20.23 21.65
C LEU A 999 -34.29 18.77 21.81
N ALA A 1000 -33.02 18.51 22.10
CA ALA A 1000 -32.50 17.16 22.37
C ALA A 1000 -33.08 16.51 23.63
N SER A 1001 -33.61 17.31 24.58
CA SER A 1001 -34.31 16.79 25.76
C SER A 1001 -35.77 16.39 25.48
N CYS A 1002 -36.33 16.80 24.35
CA CYS A 1002 -37.72 16.54 23.98
C CYS A 1002 -37.90 15.10 23.47
N ARG A 1003 -38.22 14.18 24.39
CA ARG A 1003 -38.40 12.75 24.09
C ARG A 1003 -39.43 12.49 22.98
N TYR A 1004 -40.51 13.27 22.92
CA TYR A 1004 -41.55 13.07 21.91
C TYR A 1004 -41.10 13.55 20.51
N LEU A 1005 -40.27 14.61 20.42
CA LEU A 1005 -39.63 14.99 19.16
C LEU A 1005 -38.72 13.86 18.65
N ASP A 1006 -37.90 13.27 19.53
CA ASP A 1006 -37.08 12.12 19.16
C ASP A 1006 -37.91 10.91 18.74
N ALA A 1007 -39.04 10.66 19.40
CA ALA A 1007 -39.97 9.60 19.00
C ALA A 1007 -40.57 9.84 17.60
N VAL A 1008 -40.94 11.08 17.28
CA VAL A 1008 -41.43 11.50 15.95
C VAL A 1008 -40.35 11.27 14.88
N LEU A 1009 -39.12 11.70 15.15
CA LEU A 1009 -37.99 11.53 14.21
C LEU A 1009 -37.63 10.06 14.03
N ASN A 1010 -37.58 9.28 15.12
CA ASN A 1010 -37.32 7.85 15.08
C ASN A 1010 -38.40 7.10 14.32
N GLU A 1011 -39.67 7.47 14.49
CA GLU A 1011 -40.78 6.86 13.74
C GLU A 1011 -40.72 7.18 12.24
N ALA A 1012 -40.32 8.40 11.87
CA ALA A 1012 -40.05 8.76 10.48
C ALA A 1012 -38.89 7.92 9.89
N LEU A 1013 -37.78 7.82 10.63
CA LEU A 1013 -36.61 7.00 10.26
C LEU A 1013 -36.94 5.51 10.20
N ARG A 1014 -37.91 5.02 10.98
CA ARG A 1014 -38.39 3.64 10.96
C ARG A 1014 -39.23 3.38 9.71
N LEU A 1015 -40.17 4.27 9.40
CA LEU A 1015 -41.06 4.10 8.25
C LEU A 1015 -40.33 4.29 6.92
N ARG A 1016 -39.37 5.20 6.86
CA ARG A 1016 -38.58 5.49 5.66
C ARG A 1016 -37.12 5.80 6.04
N PRO A 1017 -36.34 4.77 6.43
CA PRO A 1017 -34.91 4.95 6.66
C PRO A 1017 -34.23 5.49 5.39
N PRO A 1018 -33.36 6.51 5.49
CA PRO A 1018 -32.67 7.06 4.33
C PRO A 1018 -31.84 6.03 3.55
N VAL A 1019 -31.40 4.96 4.22
CA VAL A 1019 -30.83 3.76 3.58
C VAL A 1019 -31.80 2.61 3.78
N CYS A 1020 -32.71 2.42 2.80
CA CYS A 1020 -33.76 1.40 2.85
C CYS A 1020 -33.25 -0.01 2.59
N GLY A 1021 -32.30 -0.11 1.65
CA GLY A 1021 -31.63 -1.33 1.29
C GLY A 1021 -30.75 -1.87 2.41
N ALA A 1022 -30.05 -2.96 2.10
CA ALA A 1022 -29.22 -3.66 3.06
C ALA A 1022 -27.75 -3.26 2.90
N LEU A 1023 -27.05 -2.95 3.99
CA LEU A 1023 -25.61 -2.69 3.96
C LEU A 1023 -24.88 -4.03 3.84
N VAL A 1024 -24.49 -4.41 2.63
CA VAL A 1024 -23.93 -5.73 2.36
C VAL A 1024 -22.59 -5.92 3.07
N ARG A 1025 -22.44 -7.06 3.73
CA ARG A 1025 -21.21 -7.53 4.35
C ARG A 1025 -20.82 -8.88 3.77
N GLU A 1026 -19.56 -9.24 3.90
CA GLU A 1026 -19.02 -10.54 3.51
C GLU A 1026 -18.59 -11.29 4.77
N THR A 1027 -19.04 -12.54 4.92
CA THR A 1027 -18.66 -13.40 6.04
C THR A 1027 -17.19 -13.80 5.97
N PRO A 1028 -16.47 -13.94 7.11
CA PRO A 1028 -15.08 -14.39 7.13
C PRO A 1028 -14.91 -15.83 6.63
N ALA A 1029 -13.66 -16.28 6.50
CA ALA A 1029 -13.32 -17.65 6.06
C ALA A 1029 -13.91 -18.76 6.96
N SER A 1030 -14.20 -18.44 8.22
CA SER A 1030 -14.86 -19.35 9.18
C SER A 1030 -16.39 -19.40 9.03
N GLY A 1031 -17.00 -18.54 8.21
CA GLY A 1031 -18.45 -18.31 8.20
C GLY A 1031 -18.93 -17.58 9.46
N ILE A 1032 -20.25 -17.52 9.66
CA ILE A 1032 -20.87 -16.94 10.87
C ILE A 1032 -22.04 -17.81 11.33
N THR A 1033 -22.39 -17.71 12.61
CA THR A 1033 -23.64 -18.29 13.13
C THR A 1033 -24.53 -17.17 13.65
N VAL A 1034 -25.75 -17.07 13.12
CA VAL A 1034 -26.75 -16.12 13.59
C VAL A 1034 -27.61 -16.82 14.66
N PRO A 1035 -27.64 -16.32 15.91
CA PRO A 1035 -28.47 -16.90 16.97
C PRO A 1035 -29.96 -16.83 16.62
N ALA A 1036 -30.69 -17.88 16.99
CA ALA A 1036 -32.13 -17.95 16.77
C ALA A 1036 -32.87 -16.82 17.52
N HIS A 1037 -33.89 -16.27 16.89
CA HIS A 1037 -34.82 -15.29 17.45
C HIS A 1037 -36.27 -15.77 17.32
N GLY A 1038 -36.84 -16.29 18.41
CA GLY A 1038 -38.20 -16.82 18.43
C GLY A 1038 -38.37 -18.11 17.63
N ASN A 1039 -39.56 -18.32 17.04
CA ASN A 1039 -39.91 -19.53 16.28
C ASN A 1039 -39.46 -19.42 14.82
N GLU A 1040 -38.15 -19.39 14.59
CA GLU A 1040 -37.58 -19.30 13.23
C GLU A 1040 -37.87 -20.56 12.41
N SER A 1041 -38.11 -20.39 11.10
CA SER A 1041 -38.44 -21.49 10.18
C SER A 1041 -37.27 -22.44 9.87
N ARG A 1042 -36.05 -22.13 10.31
CA ARG A 1042 -34.82 -22.84 9.93
C ARG A 1042 -33.80 -23.03 11.06
N GLY A 1043 -34.13 -22.63 12.29
CA GLY A 1043 -33.20 -22.64 13.43
C GLY A 1043 -33.18 -23.97 14.20
N SER A 1044 -31.99 -24.51 14.42
CA SER A 1044 -31.73 -25.42 15.55
C SER A 1044 -31.59 -24.58 16.83
N PRO A 1045 -31.68 -25.15 18.04
CA PRO A 1045 -31.43 -24.39 19.28
C PRO A 1045 -30.09 -23.62 19.30
N GLY A 1046 -29.12 -24.02 18.46
CA GLY A 1046 -27.82 -23.36 18.30
C GLY A 1046 -27.73 -22.25 17.24
N GLY A 1047 -28.83 -21.88 16.56
CA GLY A 1047 -28.85 -20.85 15.51
C GLY A 1047 -28.66 -21.37 14.08
N VAL A 1048 -28.47 -20.46 13.13
CA VAL A 1048 -28.29 -20.73 11.69
C VAL A 1048 -26.87 -20.39 11.26
N PHE A 1049 -26.13 -21.40 10.78
CA PHE A 1049 -24.79 -21.22 10.21
C PHE A 1049 -24.87 -20.71 8.76
N ILE A 1050 -24.07 -19.69 8.46
CA ILE A 1050 -23.88 -19.12 7.13
C ILE A 1050 -22.43 -19.37 6.70
N PRO A 1051 -22.19 -20.08 5.58
CA PRO A 1051 -20.86 -20.41 5.11
C PRO A 1051 -19.97 -19.20 4.78
N ALA A 1052 -18.67 -19.44 4.71
CA ALA A 1052 -17.65 -18.47 4.35
C ALA A 1052 -17.90 -17.76 3.00
N HIS A 1053 -17.37 -16.55 2.86
CA HIS A 1053 -17.45 -15.71 1.65
C HIS A 1053 -18.87 -15.51 1.10
N THR A 1054 -19.88 -15.60 1.98
CA THR A 1054 -21.28 -15.32 1.65
C THR A 1054 -21.55 -13.83 1.88
N LEU A 1055 -22.24 -13.21 0.93
CA LEU A 1055 -22.75 -11.86 1.08
C LEU A 1055 -24.00 -11.89 1.96
N VAL A 1056 -24.00 -11.13 3.04
CA VAL A 1056 -25.07 -11.10 4.04
C VAL A 1056 -25.47 -9.67 4.33
N ALA A 1057 -26.76 -9.46 4.58
CA ALA A 1057 -27.25 -8.13 4.92
C ALA A 1057 -28.60 -8.19 5.65
N VAL A 1058 -28.82 -7.25 6.57
CA VAL A 1058 -30.13 -7.04 7.21
C VAL A 1058 -30.92 -6.02 6.39
N PRO A 1059 -32.11 -6.35 5.87
CA PRO A 1059 -32.91 -5.41 5.08
C PRO A 1059 -33.60 -4.40 6.00
N THR A 1060 -32.95 -3.25 6.23
CA THR A 1060 -33.36 -2.22 7.21
C THR A 1060 -34.84 -1.84 7.09
N TRP A 1061 -35.32 -1.53 5.89
CA TRP A 1061 -36.73 -1.15 5.69
C TRP A 1061 -37.72 -2.27 6.03
N ALA A 1062 -37.39 -3.51 5.70
CA ALA A 1062 -38.23 -4.66 6.03
C ALA A 1062 -38.22 -4.96 7.54
N LEU A 1063 -37.05 -4.89 8.18
CA LEU A 1063 -36.88 -5.03 9.63
C LEU A 1063 -37.70 -3.99 10.39
N HIS A 1064 -37.63 -2.73 9.96
CA HIS A 1064 -38.30 -1.62 10.61
C HIS A 1064 -39.82 -1.65 10.45
N ARG A 1065 -40.34 -2.45 9.50
CA ARG A 1065 -41.79 -2.60 9.26
C ARG A 1065 -42.29 -4.03 9.48
N ASP A 1066 -41.52 -4.83 10.22
CA ASP A 1066 -41.93 -6.19 10.57
C ASP A 1066 -42.91 -6.14 11.76
N PRO A 1067 -44.14 -6.65 11.61
CA PRO A 1067 -45.15 -6.61 12.67
C PRO A 1067 -44.78 -7.45 13.90
N ARG A 1068 -43.83 -8.40 13.78
CA ARG A 1068 -43.31 -9.17 14.92
C ARG A 1068 -42.57 -8.27 15.92
N PHE A 1069 -41.96 -7.19 15.45
CA PHE A 1069 -41.16 -6.27 16.26
C PHE A 1069 -41.89 -4.96 16.57
N TRP A 1070 -42.78 -4.52 15.67
CA TRP A 1070 -43.38 -3.20 15.73
C TRP A 1070 -44.91 -3.21 15.92
N GLY A 1071 -45.52 -4.39 16.05
CA GLY A 1071 -46.96 -4.56 16.24
C GLY A 1071 -47.76 -4.67 14.92
N PRO A 1072 -49.05 -5.01 14.99
CA PRO A 1072 -49.89 -5.25 13.81
C PRO A 1072 -50.05 -4.02 12.91
N ASP A 1073 -49.83 -2.82 13.46
CA ASP A 1073 -49.90 -1.55 12.75
C ASP A 1073 -48.50 -1.02 12.37
N ALA A 1074 -47.52 -1.90 12.17
CA ALA A 1074 -46.13 -1.51 11.85
C ALA A 1074 -45.99 -0.57 10.65
N ASP A 1075 -46.95 -0.50 9.74
CA ASP A 1075 -46.91 0.43 8.61
C ASP A 1075 -47.49 1.83 8.93
N ALA A 1076 -48.11 2.02 10.10
CA ALA A 1076 -48.68 3.29 10.55
C ALA A 1076 -47.66 4.16 11.30
N PHE A 1077 -47.75 5.48 11.10
CA PHE A 1077 -46.97 6.48 11.83
C PHE A 1077 -47.56 6.69 13.23
N ARG A 1078 -46.89 6.15 14.25
CA ARG A 1078 -47.31 6.25 15.66
C ARG A 1078 -46.09 6.42 16.57
N PRO A 1079 -45.63 7.66 16.80
CA PRO A 1079 -44.45 7.94 17.65
C PRO A 1079 -44.51 7.31 19.05
N GLU A 1080 -45.72 7.17 19.62
CA GLU A 1080 -45.97 6.59 20.94
C GLU A 1080 -45.44 5.16 21.07
N ARG A 1081 -45.30 4.42 19.95
CA ARG A 1081 -44.89 3.01 19.96
C ARG A 1081 -43.52 2.78 20.57
N PHE A 1082 -42.60 3.74 20.49
CA PHE A 1082 -41.27 3.60 21.09
C PHE A 1082 -41.34 3.50 22.61
N ALA A 1083 -42.25 4.26 23.24
CA ALA A 1083 -42.47 4.19 24.68
C ALA A 1083 -43.30 2.95 25.06
N GLU A 1084 -44.37 2.66 24.32
CA GLU A 1084 -45.29 1.54 24.59
C GLU A 1084 -44.62 0.17 24.49
N LEU A 1085 -43.76 -0.02 23.48
CA LEU A 1085 -43.05 -1.27 23.24
C LEU A 1085 -41.75 -1.39 24.04
N GLY A 1086 -41.36 -0.34 24.79
CA GLY A 1086 -40.14 -0.32 25.58
C GLY A 1086 -38.87 -0.50 24.73
N ILE A 1087 -38.86 -0.01 23.49
CA ILE A 1087 -37.73 -0.17 22.56
C ILE A 1087 -36.61 0.79 22.97
N ASP A 1088 -35.56 0.25 23.58
CA ASP A 1088 -34.32 0.98 23.78
C ASP A 1088 -33.53 1.03 22.47
N VAL A 1089 -33.57 2.19 21.80
CA VAL A 1089 -32.83 2.41 20.55
C VAL A 1089 -31.31 2.35 20.73
N THR A 1090 -30.79 2.34 21.96
CA THR A 1090 -29.36 2.17 22.25
C THR A 1090 -28.94 0.71 22.26
N ASP A 1091 -29.85 -0.24 22.53
CA ASP A 1091 -29.57 -1.68 22.49
C ASP A 1091 -29.07 -2.09 21.08
N GLU A 1092 -27.96 -2.81 21.04
CA GLU A 1092 -27.35 -3.32 19.80
C GLU A 1092 -28.22 -4.34 19.06
N ARG A 1093 -29.17 -4.96 19.76
CA ARG A 1093 -30.13 -5.93 19.21
C ARG A 1093 -31.49 -5.32 18.90
N ALA A 1094 -31.71 -4.04 19.20
CA ALA A 1094 -32.96 -3.39 18.87
C ALA A 1094 -33.25 -3.56 17.36
N PRO A 1095 -34.49 -3.88 16.95
CA PRO A 1095 -34.90 -3.99 15.56
C PRO A 1095 -34.98 -2.61 14.85
N PHE A 1096 -34.08 -1.70 15.23
CA PHE A 1096 -33.96 -0.31 14.82
C PHE A 1096 -32.48 0.05 14.61
N ALA A 1097 -32.11 0.30 13.35
CA ALA A 1097 -30.73 0.52 12.91
C ALA A 1097 -30.61 1.49 11.72
N PRO A 1098 -31.30 2.65 11.71
CA PRO A 1098 -31.24 3.59 10.57
C PRO A 1098 -29.84 4.20 10.36
N PHE A 1099 -28.97 4.14 11.39
CA PHE A 1099 -27.59 4.65 11.35
C PHE A 1099 -26.54 3.53 11.33
N SER A 1100 -26.93 2.27 11.06
CA SER A 1100 -26.08 1.08 11.24
C SER A 1100 -25.55 0.97 12.70
N ARG A 1101 -24.57 0.08 12.94
CA ARG A 1101 -23.90 -0.14 14.23
C ARG A 1101 -22.38 -0.35 14.03
N GLY A 1102 -21.66 -0.39 15.15
CA GLY A 1102 -20.25 -0.78 15.27
C GLY A 1102 -19.26 0.08 14.47
N ALA A 1103 -18.19 -0.55 13.99
CA ALA A 1103 -17.07 0.13 13.34
C ALA A 1103 -17.47 0.96 12.11
N TYR A 1104 -18.57 0.61 11.46
CA TYR A 1104 -19.10 1.29 10.28
C TYR A 1104 -20.41 2.06 10.57
N ALA A 1105 -20.70 2.40 11.84
CA ALA A 1105 -21.84 3.24 12.19
C ALA A 1105 -21.71 4.64 11.57
N CYS A 1106 -22.84 5.28 11.27
CA CYS A 1106 -22.86 6.63 10.70
C CYS A 1106 -22.13 7.64 11.63
N ALA A 1107 -21.10 8.31 11.10
CA ALA A 1107 -20.37 9.37 11.83
C ALA A 1107 -21.26 10.58 12.11
N GLY A 1108 -22.08 10.96 11.13
CA GLY A 1108 -22.94 12.13 11.18
C GLY A 1108 -24.22 11.97 12.01
N LYS A 1109 -24.40 10.89 12.78
CA LYS A 1109 -25.65 10.65 13.54
C LYS A 1109 -26.04 11.86 14.39
N ALA A 1110 -25.09 12.43 15.14
CA ALA A 1110 -25.37 13.55 16.04
C ALA A 1110 -25.72 14.85 15.28
N VAL A 1111 -25.02 15.14 14.17
CA VAL A 1111 -25.31 16.28 13.28
C VAL A 1111 -26.71 16.14 12.68
N ALA A 1112 -27.03 14.96 12.13
CA ALA A 1112 -28.32 14.69 11.52
C ALA A 1112 -29.46 14.91 12.54
N TYR A 1113 -29.32 14.45 13.78
CA TYR A 1113 -30.32 14.72 14.82
C TYR A 1113 -30.42 16.21 15.18
N ALA A 1114 -29.31 16.95 15.22
CA ALA A 1114 -29.33 18.39 15.47
C ALA A 1114 -30.12 19.12 14.37
N GLU A 1115 -29.83 18.84 13.09
CA GLU A 1115 -30.54 19.42 11.94
C GLU A 1115 -32.03 19.03 11.92
N MET A 1116 -32.33 17.74 12.08
CA MET A 1116 -33.71 17.24 12.08
C MET A 1116 -34.54 17.89 13.18
N ARG A 1117 -34.01 17.97 14.41
CA ARG A 1117 -34.70 18.57 15.54
C ARG A 1117 -34.96 20.05 15.30
N ALA A 1118 -33.94 20.79 14.86
CA ALA A 1118 -34.04 22.23 14.64
C ALA A 1118 -35.08 22.57 13.55
N VAL A 1119 -35.03 21.88 12.41
CA VAL A 1119 -35.96 22.14 11.30
C VAL A 1119 -37.38 21.72 11.65
N VAL A 1120 -37.58 20.49 12.14
CA VAL A 1120 -38.93 20.00 12.45
C VAL A 1120 -39.58 20.86 13.53
N ALA A 1121 -38.86 21.19 14.61
CA ALA A 1121 -39.39 22.05 15.67
C ALA A 1121 -39.72 23.46 15.16
N ALA A 1122 -38.84 24.08 14.37
CA ALA A 1122 -39.07 25.42 13.83
C ALA A 1122 -40.27 25.47 12.88
N VAL A 1123 -40.39 24.49 11.98
CA VAL A 1123 -41.48 24.44 10.99
C VAL A 1123 -42.83 24.20 11.68
N VAL A 1124 -42.95 23.18 12.54
CA VAL A 1124 -44.25 22.83 13.15
C VAL A 1124 -44.72 23.86 14.18
N THR A 1125 -43.79 24.60 14.80
CA THR A 1125 -44.13 25.66 15.75
C THR A 1125 -44.66 26.89 15.03
N ARG A 1126 -44.10 27.24 13.87
CA ARG A 1126 -44.44 28.48 13.16
C ARG A 1126 -45.53 28.33 12.10
N PHE A 1127 -45.68 27.15 11.49
CA PHE A 1127 -46.58 26.93 10.37
C PHE A 1127 -47.56 25.78 10.62
N ASP A 1128 -48.77 25.93 10.09
CA ASP A 1128 -49.63 24.82 9.70
C ASP A 1128 -49.24 24.39 8.28
N VAL A 1129 -48.88 23.13 8.13
CA VAL A 1129 -48.38 22.56 6.88
C VAL A 1129 -49.46 21.66 6.30
N GLU A 1130 -49.99 22.03 5.14
CA GLU A 1130 -51.07 21.31 4.45
C GLU A 1130 -50.55 20.75 3.13
N VAL A 1131 -50.91 19.50 2.79
CA VAL A 1131 -50.56 18.93 1.49
C VAL A 1131 -51.47 19.54 0.42
N ALA A 1132 -50.89 20.17 -0.61
CA ALA A 1132 -51.62 21.05 -1.55
C ALA A 1132 -52.75 20.34 -2.32
N ARG A 1133 -52.59 19.03 -2.61
CA ARG A 1133 -53.65 18.14 -3.13
C ARG A 1133 -53.62 16.81 -2.34
N ALA A 1134 -54.17 16.85 -1.14
CA ALA A 1134 -53.95 15.88 -0.06
C ALA A 1134 -53.94 14.39 -0.43
N GLU A 1135 -54.83 13.91 -1.29
CA GLU A 1135 -54.87 12.48 -1.70
C GLU A 1135 -53.85 12.16 -2.80
N ALA A 1136 -53.91 12.88 -3.93
CA ALA A 1136 -53.02 12.62 -5.07
C ALA A 1136 -51.53 12.84 -4.75
N GLU A 1137 -51.21 13.84 -3.93
CA GLU A 1137 -49.83 14.12 -3.49
C GLU A 1137 -49.31 13.06 -2.52
N ALA A 1138 -50.17 12.55 -1.65
CA ALA A 1138 -49.79 11.51 -0.71
C ALA A 1138 -49.56 10.16 -1.40
N ASP A 1139 -50.43 9.79 -2.34
CA ASP A 1139 -50.23 8.61 -3.17
C ASP A 1139 -48.92 8.72 -3.95
N ARG A 1140 -48.62 9.90 -4.51
CA ARG A 1140 -47.35 10.16 -5.19
C ARG A 1140 -46.17 10.07 -4.24
N PHE A 1141 -46.28 10.59 -3.01
CA PHE A 1141 -45.19 10.58 -2.04
C PHE A 1141 -44.88 9.19 -1.48
N GLU A 1142 -45.89 8.35 -1.26
CA GLU A 1142 -45.73 6.98 -0.77
C GLU A 1142 -45.31 6.00 -1.87
N SER A 1143 -45.76 6.21 -3.10
CA SER A 1143 -45.42 5.31 -4.22
C SER A 1143 -44.20 5.74 -5.04
N GLY A 1144 -43.80 7.00 -4.94
CA GLY A 1144 -42.80 7.62 -5.82
C GLY A 1144 -41.36 7.69 -5.30
N TRP A 1145 -41.09 7.26 -4.07
CA TRP A 1145 -39.73 7.22 -3.53
C TRP A 1145 -38.89 6.15 -4.22
N ARG A 1146 -37.58 6.37 -4.26
CA ARG A 1146 -36.61 5.49 -4.92
C ARG A 1146 -35.44 5.19 -4.01
N ASP A 1147 -35.00 3.93 -3.98
CA ASP A 1147 -33.82 3.44 -3.28
C ASP A 1147 -32.59 3.50 -4.20
N THR A 1148 -31.98 4.68 -4.31
CA THR A 1148 -30.81 4.93 -5.15
C THR A 1148 -29.50 4.78 -4.36
N PHE A 1149 -29.45 3.82 -3.42
CA PHE A 1149 -28.57 3.74 -2.25
C PHE A 1149 -29.04 4.58 -1.07
N THR A 1150 -29.24 5.88 -1.30
CA THR A 1150 -30.03 6.75 -0.41
C THR A 1150 -31.43 6.92 -0.99
N VAL A 1151 -32.42 7.20 -0.13
CA VAL A 1151 -33.80 7.42 -0.57
C VAL A 1151 -33.92 8.79 -1.24
N THR A 1152 -34.20 8.80 -2.53
CA THR A 1152 -34.70 10.01 -3.22
C THR A 1152 -36.20 10.09 -3.03
N ASN A 1153 -36.67 11.09 -2.29
CA ASN A 1153 -38.09 11.36 -2.15
C ASN A 1153 -38.64 12.02 -3.43
N PRO A 1154 -39.89 11.72 -3.81
CA PRO A 1154 -40.54 12.46 -4.88
C PRO A 1154 -40.89 13.88 -4.41
N ARG A 1155 -41.25 14.74 -5.35
CA ARG A 1155 -41.74 16.10 -5.04
C ARG A 1155 -42.94 16.03 -4.10
N LEU A 1156 -42.96 16.87 -3.07
CA LEU A 1156 -44.03 16.96 -2.09
C LEU A 1156 -44.54 18.41 -2.06
N GLU A 1157 -45.67 18.67 -2.71
CA GLU A 1157 -46.24 20.02 -2.74
C GLU A 1157 -47.04 20.29 -1.46
N VAL A 1158 -46.64 21.32 -0.73
CA VAL A 1158 -47.30 21.76 0.51
C VAL A 1158 -47.64 23.24 0.47
N VAL A 1159 -48.67 23.62 1.21
CA VAL A 1159 -49.00 25.01 1.53
C VAL A 1159 -48.68 25.23 3.00
N LEU A 1160 -47.78 26.17 3.26
CA LEU A 1160 -47.42 26.59 4.62
C LEU A 1160 -48.25 27.80 5.00
N ARG A 1161 -49.02 27.74 6.09
CA ARG A 1161 -49.76 28.89 6.62
C ARG A 1161 -49.16 29.28 7.95
N LYS A 1162 -48.76 30.54 8.10
CA LYS A 1162 -48.28 31.06 9.37
C LYS A 1162 -49.35 30.90 10.45
N ARG A 1163 -48.98 30.31 11.58
CA ARG A 1163 -49.88 30.18 12.73
C ARG A 1163 -50.12 31.56 13.33
N VAL A 1164 -51.38 31.84 13.62
CA VAL A 1164 -51.77 32.97 14.47
C VAL A 1164 -51.76 32.41 15.89
N GLU A 1165 -50.94 32.98 16.76
CA GLU A 1165 -50.93 32.62 18.19
C GLU A 1165 -52.24 32.99 18.89
#